data_AF-A0A2N0D858-F1
#
_entry.id   AF-A0A2N0D858-F1
#
_cell.length_a   1.000
_cell.length_b   1.000
_cell.length_c   1.000
_cell.angle_alpha   90.00
_cell.angle_beta   90.00
_cell.angle_gamma   90.00
#
_symmetry.space_group_name_H-M   'P 1'
#
loop_
_entity.id
_entity.type
_entity.pdbx_description
1 polymer ?
#
loop_
_entity_poly.entity_id
_entity_poly.type
_entity_poly.pdbx_seq_one_letter_code
_entity_poly.pdbx_strand_id
1 'polypeptide(L)'
;MFIQPVDYLLVAWFLLAALSSAYVAWDQFRNNPEPAVMKWGFILVTLYLGPVGLLLYVLTDKEPRPYTHEEFVRPLWKQGIGSTIHCVAGDATGIIIAAVITAVAGLPMWLDIIVEYIAGFAVGLFVFQALFMKNMMGGSYWQNVRGSFMPEFISMNAMMAGMAPVMAILMMGRDMRAMWPGEMLFWGVMALGIGIGFAAAYPFNVWLVFKGLKHGLMTARGGDRNEDAAGEEPSEHPAMSMGHGSETRHAQHTSRRSPASHGSHQHGRKLPSALAPTRTQLATMAGFTLIMLVGGYAYPFTLVNMGLSAHDVGRSIMAPGMIMTFDTPADAMKDMAAVDPRDISFDAPAGASGGSILQPRMEGGVKVFDLTASVIRWTILPDVTVEAYAYNNQVPGPTLRVTEGDRVRINVKNDLPESTTVHWHGLILPNEMDGPATITQEPVEPGRTFSYEYTVGQHGTYFYHTHDHVDRQQALGLYGALIIDSKNPADAFPADLEYVVQLQEWIKRGWLTFPSMPMEGALPNYFTINGKSYPATETVRMKVGQTLKVRFIGSNTTAIHPMHIHGGPFEVVAIDGETLAPSARYLADTVNIAPGQRYDVLWIARNPGKWLIHCHISHHTTNNNVETDGGGGLMVIIEVAEGRYG
;
A
#
# COMPACT_ATOMS: atom_id res chain seq x y z
N MET A 1 0.24 12.34 6.57
CA MET A 1 1.22 12.53 5.49
C MET A 1 0.81 11.65 4.33
N PHE A 2 0.82 12.16 3.09
CA PHE A 2 0.53 11.34 1.91
C PHE A 2 1.78 10.55 1.54
N ILE A 3 1.65 9.22 1.45
CA ILE A 3 2.75 8.29 1.21
C ILE A 3 2.83 7.98 -0.29
N GLN A 4 1.68 7.84 -0.95
CA GLN A 4 1.60 7.55 -2.37
C GLN A 4 0.64 8.51 -3.10
N PRO A 5 0.79 8.68 -4.44
CA PRO A 5 -0.13 9.46 -5.25
C PRO A 5 -1.61 9.08 -5.08
N VAL A 6 -1.91 7.80 -4.84
CA VAL A 6 -3.28 7.31 -4.60
C VAL A 6 -3.92 7.99 -3.39
N ASP A 7 -3.14 8.38 -2.37
CA ASP A 7 -3.68 9.00 -1.17
C ASP A 7 -4.30 10.38 -1.49
N TYR A 8 -3.74 11.14 -2.44
CA TYR A 8 -4.33 12.39 -2.94
C TYR A 8 -5.64 12.15 -3.69
N LEU A 9 -5.68 11.12 -4.53
CA LEU A 9 -6.89 10.74 -5.26
C LEU A 9 -8.00 10.33 -4.29
N LEU A 10 -7.66 9.60 -3.22
CA LEU A 10 -8.61 9.20 -2.19
C LEU A 10 -9.15 10.38 -1.39
N VAL A 11 -8.32 11.39 -1.06
CA VAL A 11 -8.81 12.62 -0.43
C VAL A 11 -9.82 13.33 -1.33
N ALA A 12 -9.47 13.52 -2.60
CA ALA A 12 -10.38 14.16 -3.56
C ALA A 12 -11.68 13.35 -3.70
N TRP A 13 -11.59 12.03 -3.79
CA TRP A 13 -12.72 11.13 -3.86
C TRP A 13 -13.62 11.23 -2.63
N PHE A 14 -13.07 11.21 -1.41
CA PHE A 14 -13.87 11.28 -0.18
C PHE A 14 -14.50 12.66 0.04
N LEU A 15 -13.83 13.74 -0.35
CA LEU A 15 -14.45 15.07 -0.37
C LEU A 15 -15.66 15.10 -1.31
N LEU A 16 -15.50 14.56 -2.52
CA LEU A 16 -16.60 14.46 -3.48
C LEU A 16 -17.71 13.53 -2.98
N ALA A 17 -17.37 12.43 -2.31
CA ALA A 17 -18.34 11.51 -1.73
C ALA A 17 -19.15 12.16 -0.60
N ALA A 18 -18.51 12.94 0.27
CA ALA A 18 -19.17 13.70 1.32
C ALA A 18 -20.13 14.75 0.75
N LEU A 19 -19.69 15.54 -0.25
CA LEU A 19 -20.53 16.53 -0.92
C LEU A 19 -21.71 15.88 -1.65
N SER A 20 -21.46 14.77 -2.34
CA SER A 20 -22.48 13.97 -3.04
C SER A 20 -23.54 13.47 -2.06
N SER A 21 -23.10 12.88 -0.94
CA SER A 21 -23.99 12.33 0.09
C SER A 21 -24.81 13.43 0.76
N ALA A 22 -24.20 14.59 1.04
CA ALA A 22 -24.90 15.74 1.60
C ALA A 22 -25.99 16.27 0.65
N TYR A 23 -25.70 16.36 -0.65
CA TYR A 23 -26.68 16.74 -1.65
C TYR A 23 -27.84 15.73 -1.74
N VAL A 24 -27.54 14.43 -1.84
CA VAL A 24 -28.56 13.39 -1.90
C VAL A 24 -29.43 13.42 -0.64
N ALA A 25 -28.85 13.55 0.54
CA ALA A 25 -29.60 13.67 1.79
C ALA A 25 -30.52 14.89 1.80
N TRP A 26 -30.00 16.06 1.41
CA TRP A 26 -30.80 17.29 1.35
C TRP A 26 -31.98 17.17 0.37
N ASP A 27 -31.74 16.64 -0.83
CA ASP A 27 -32.76 16.53 -1.88
C ASP A 27 -33.80 15.45 -1.55
N GLN A 28 -33.37 14.29 -1.05
CA GLN A 28 -34.25 13.19 -0.64
C GLN A 28 -35.25 13.64 0.43
N PHE A 29 -34.82 14.38 1.45
CA PHE A 29 -35.72 14.80 2.54
C PHE A 29 -36.57 16.03 2.22
N ARG A 30 -36.23 16.82 1.19
CA ARG A 30 -37.02 18.00 0.79
C ARG A 30 -37.93 17.79 -0.41
N ASN A 31 -37.42 17.14 -1.45
CA ASN A 31 -38.03 17.19 -2.77
C ASN A 31 -38.50 15.82 -3.27
N ASN A 32 -37.95 14.71 -2.75
CA ASN A 32 -38.24 13.38 -3.29
C ASN A 32 -39.38 12.66 -2.52
N PRO A 33 -40.45 12.20 -3.22
CA PRO A 33 -41.62 11.58 -2.59
C PRO A 33 -41.43 10.08 -2.33
N GLU A 34 -40.27 9.65 -1.83
CA GLU A 34 -39.99 8.24 -1.52
C GLU A 34 -40.25 7.85 -0.05
N PRO A 35 -40.46 6.56 0.26
CA PRO A 35 -40.43 6.05 1.63
C PRO A 35 -39.07 6.28 2.30
N ALA A 36 -39.06 6.58 3.60
CA ALA A 36 -37.84 6.90 4.36
C ALA A 36 -36.72 5.85 4.23
N VAL A 37 -37.08 4.57 4.08
CA VAL A 37 -36.15 3.46 3.92
C VAL A 37 -35.34 3.59 2.62
N MET A 38 -35.99 3.96 1.52
CA MET A 38 -35.32 4.15 0.22
C MET A 38 -34.43 5.39 0.24
N LYS A 39 -34.86 6.46 0.92
CA LYS A 39 -34.04 7.66 1.17
C LYS A 39 -32.70 7.31 1.82
N TRP A 40 -32.74 6.54 2.90
CA TRP A 40 -31.52 6.09 3.58
C TRP A 40 -30.68 5.15 2.72
N GLY A 41 -31.31 4.29 1.90
CA GLY A 41 -30.61 3.44 0.94
C GLY A 41 -29.75 4.25 -0.04
N PHE A 42 -30.32 5.30 -0.66
CA PHE A 42 -29.57 6.18 -1.57
C PHE A 42 -28.49 6.97 -0.86
N ILE A 43 -28.74 7.46 0.36
CA ILE A 43 -27.73 8.20 1.15
C ILE A 43 -26.54 7.29 1.47
N LEU A 44 -26.78 6.07 1.95
CA LEU A 44 -25.72 5.11 2.30
C LEU A 44 -24.93 4.66 1.06
N VAL A 45 -25.61 4.28 -0.02
CA VAL A 45 -24.91 3.87 -1.25
C VAL A 45 -24.13 5.04 -1.87
N THR A 46 -24.63 6.28 -1.76
CA THR A 46 -23.87 7.47 -2.18
C THR A 46 -22.67 7.73 -1.27
N LEU A 47 -22.76 7.43 0.02
CA LEU A 47 -21.60 7.48 0.91
C LEU A 47 -20.53 6.47 0.50
N TYR A 48 -20.93 5.27 0.06
CA TYR A 48 -20.01 4.22 -0.38
C TYR A 48 -19.40 4.50 -1.76
N LEU A 49 -20.22 4.93 -2.73
CA LEU A 49 -19.83 5.06 -4.13
C LEU A 49 -19.51 6.50 -4.56
N GLY A 50 -19.66 7.46 -3.67
CA GLY A 50 -19.40 8.88 -3.90
C GLY A 50 -20.17 9.45 -5.10
N PRO A 51 -19.49 10.17 -6.02
CA PRO A 51 -20.13 10.76 -7.22
C PRO A 51 -20.88 9.76 -8.10
N VAL A 52 -20.48 8.49 -8.11
CA VAL A 52 -21.19 7.44 -8.86
C VAL A 52 -22.56 7.18 -8.24
N GLY A 53 -22.65 7.15 -6.90
CA GLY A 53 -23.93 7.03 -6.21
C GLY A 53 -24.86 8.24 -6.46
N LEU A 54 -24.30 9.46 -6.48
CA LEU A 54 -25.03 10.67 -6.87
C LEU A 54 -25.58 10.57 -8.30
N LEU A 55 -24.74 10.10 -9.24
CA LEU A 55 -25.17 9.91 -10.63
C LEU A 55 -26.33 8.91 -10.70
N LEU A 56 -26.24 7.79 -9.99
CA LEU A 56 -27.32 6.80 -9.92
C LEU A 56 -28.61 7.41 -9.34
N TYR A 57 -28.50 8.18 -8.25
CA TYR A 57 -29.64 8.90 -7.66
C TYR A 57 -30.31 9.82 -8.68
N VAL A 58 -29.55 10.69 -9.34
CA VAL A 58 -30.08 11.67 -10.28
C VAL A 58 -30.75 11.01 -11.49
N LEU A 59 -30.19 9.90 -11.98
CA LEU A 59 -30.70 9.24 -13.19
C LEU A 59 -31.91 8.33 -12.93
N THR A 60 -32.05 7.82 -11.71
CA THR A 60 -33.02 6.76 -11.43
C THR A 60 -34.15 7.18 -10.53
N ASP A 61 -33.89 8.08 -9.59
CA ASP A 61 -34.80 8.32 -8.47
C ASP A 61 -35.21 9.78 -8.30
N LYS A 62 -34.27 10.73 -8.45
CA LYS A 62 -34.57 12.15 -8.30
C LYS A 62 -35.77 12.60 -9.14
N GLU A 63 -36.84 13.07 -8.49
CA GLU A 63 -38.04 13.57 -9.17
C GLU A 63 -37.71 14.72 -10.14
N PRO A 64 -37.88 14.56 -11.48
CA PRO A 64 -37.48 15.58 -12.44
C PRO A 64 -38.39 16.82 -12.43
N ARG A 65 -39.68 16.61 -12.17
CA ARG A 65 -40.72 17.64 -12.07
C ARG A 65 -41.74 17.22 -11.00
N PRO A 66 -42.36 18.16 -10.27
CA PRO A 66 -43.37 17.82 -9.28
C PRO A 66 -44.46 16.94 -9.87
N TYR A 67 -44.80 15.87 -9.16
CA TYR A 67 -45.83 14.89 -9.51
C TYR A 67 -45.51 13.93 -10.68
N THR A 68 -44.24 13.80 -11.06
CA THR A 68 -43.82 12.92 -12.17
C THR A 68 -42.97 11.71 -11.74
N HIS A 69 -42.70 11.57 -10.44
CA HIS A 69 -41.86 10.51 -9.90
C HIS A 69 -42.30 9.09 -10.33
N GLU A 70 -43.59 8.75 -10.24
CA GLU A 70 -44.08 7.39 -10.56
C GLU A 70 -43.81 6.99 -12.01
N GLU A 71 -43.97 7.94 -12.95
CA GLU A 71 -43.70 7.71 -14.36
C GLU A 71 -42.19 7.61 -14.62
N PHE A 72 -41.41 8.49 -13.96
CA PHE A 72 -39.97 8.55 -14.10
C PHE A 72 -39.28 7.25 -13.65
N VAL A 73 -39.70 6.66 -12.53
CA VAL A 73 -39.08 5.46 -11.96
C VAL A 73 -39.58 4.15 -12.56
N ARG A 74 -40.65 4.18 -13.37
CA ARG A 74 -41.30 2.99 -13.96
C ARG A 74 -40.38 2.06 -14.79
N PRO A 75 -39.40 2.54 -15.57
CA PRO A 75 -38.54 1.66 -16.38
C PRO A 75 -37.83 0.58 -15.56
N LEU A 76 -37.80 -0.66 -16.09
CA LEU A 76 -37.28 -1.82 -15.36
C LEU A 76 -35.82 -1.67 -14.90
N TRP A 77 -34.97 -1.01 -15.70
CA TRP A 77 -33.57 -0.79 -15.33
C TRP A 77 -33.43 0.14 -14.12
N LYS A 78 -34.32 1.13 -13.96
CA LYS A 78 -34.36 2.03 -12.79
C LYS A 78 -34.89 1.30 -11.57
N GLN A 79 -35.93 0.49 -11.74
CA GLN A 79 -36.44 -0.39 -10.70
C GLN A 79 -35.37 -1.39 -10.24
N GLY A 80 -34.58 -1.92 -11.17
CA GLY A 80 -33.40 -2.73 -10.87
C GLY A 80 -32.37 -1.99 -10.03
N ILE A 81 -32.02 -0.75 -10.40
CA ILE A 81 -31.10 0.09 -9.61
C ILE A 81 -31.64 0.34 -8.20
N GLY A 82 -32.93 0.68 -8.05
CA GLY A 82 -33.55 0.85 -6.73
C GLY A 82 -33.47 -0.42 -5.88
N SER A 83 -33.74 -1.59 -6.47
CA SER A 83 -33.61 -2.89 -5.79
C SER A 83 -32.16 -3.18 -5.37
N THR A 84 -31.19 -2.92 -6.25
CA THR A 84 -29.77 -3.12 -5.93
C THR A 84 -29.31 -2.16 -4.84
N ILE A 85 -29.73 -0.88 -4.88
CA ILE A 85 -29.39 0.13 -3.87
C ILE A 85 -29.88 -0.31 -2.49
N HIS A 86 -31.12 -0.78 -2.40
CA HIS A 86 -31.68 -1.24 -1.14
C HIS A 86 -30.92 -2.47 -0.58
N CYS A 87 -30.52 -3.41 -1.45
CA CYS A 87 -29.72 -4.58 -1.08
C CYS A 87 -28.33 -4.17 -0.59
N VAL A 88 -27.60 -3.44 -1.43
CA VAL A 88 -26.20 -3.04 -1.16
C VAL A 88 -26.11 -2.12 0.05
N ALA A 89 -27.11 -1.27 0.31
CA ALA A 89 -27.15 -0.45 1.51
C ALA A 89 -27.08 -1.32 2.78
N GLY A 90 -27.83 -2.42 2.86
CA GLY A 90 -27.81 -3.31 4.01
C GLY A 90 -26.58 -4.20 4.06
N ASP A 91 -26.30 -4.91 2.97
CA ASP A 91 -25.21 -5.87 2.88
C ASP A 91 -23.85 -5.20 3.12
N ALA A 92 -23.57 -4.09 2.43
CA ALA A 92 -22.30 -3.37 2.56
C ALA A 92 -22.11 -2.78 3.96
N THR A 93 -23.19 -2.34 4.63
CA THR A 93 -23.10 -1.85 6.01
C THR A 93 -22.64 -2.97 6.95
N GLY A 94 -23.22 -4.16 6.84
CA GLY A 94 -22.82 -5.32 7.65
C GLY A 94 -21.39 -5.77 7.35
N ILE A 95 -21.01 -5.80 6.08
CA ILE A 95 -19.65 -6.14 5.64
C ILE A 95 -18.63 -5.14 6.20
N ILE A 96 -18.85 -3.83 6.01
CA ILE A 96 -17.92 -2.79 6.51
C ILE A 96 -17.73 -2.89 8.02
N ILE A 97 -18.81 -3.05 8.79
CA ILE A 97 -18.72 -3.14 10.25
C ILE A 97 -17.93 -4.40 10.65
N ALA A 98 -18.21 -5.54 10.01
CA ALA A 98 -17.49 -6.77 10.24
C ALA A 98 -16.00 -6.60 9.93
N ALA A 99 -15.65 -6.14 8.73
CA ALA A 99 -14.28 -5.91 8.27
C ALA A 99 -13.46 -5.04 9.25
N VAL A 100 -14.08 -4.00 9.80
CA VAL A 100 -13.42 -3.15 10.82
C VAL A 100 -13.16 -3.93 12.10
N ILE A 101 -14.14 -4.70 12.58
CA ILE A 101 -14.02 -5.47 13.83
C ILE A 101 -12.97 -6.58 13.70
N THR A 102 -13.01 -7.34 12.62
CA THR A 102 -12.13 -8.47 12.34
C THR A 102 -10.69 -8.01 12.10
N ALA A 103 -10.47 -6.91 11.36
CA ALA A 103 -9.16 -6.33 11.16
C ALA A 103 -8.54 -5.82 12.46
N VAL A 104 -9.32 -5.14 13.32
CA VAL A 104 -8.87 -4.69 14.64
C VAL A 104 -8.60 -5.88 15.58
N ALA A 105 -9.36 -6.97 15.44
CA ALA A 105 -9.14 -8.20 16.20
C ALA A 105 -7.94 -9.03 15.69
N GLY A 106 -7.33 -8.66 14.54
CA GLY A 106 -6.23 -9.40 13.95
C GLY A 106 -6.63 -10.78 13.42
N LEU A 107 -7.87 -10.95 12.95
CA LEU A 107 -8.30 -12.23 12.37
C LEU A 107 -7.67 -12.44 10.99
N PRO A 108 -7.37 -13.69 10.62
CA PRO A 108 -6.89 -14.00 9.28
C PRO A 108 -8.01 -13.75 8.27
N MET A 109 -7.64 -13.27 7.10
CA MET A 109 -8.57 -12.78 6.08
C MET A 109 -9.54 -13.84 5.54
N TRP A 110 -9.14 -15.12 5.49
CA TRP A 110 -10.09 -16.18 5.09
C TRP A 110 -11.28 -16.26 6.05
N LEU A 111 -11.04 -16.03 7.34
CA LEU A 111 -12.08 -15.98 8.36
C LEU A 111 -12.83 -14.65 8.29
N ASP A 112 -12.12 -13.55 8.04
CA ASP A 112 -12.68 -12.22 7.85
C ASP A 112 -13.79 -12.23 6.80
N ILE A 113 -13.49 -12.73 5.60
CA ILE A 113 -14.43 -12.81 4.47
C ILE A 113 -15.67 -13.67 4.80
N ILE A 114 -15.54 -14.70 5.65
CA ILE A 114 -16.67 -15.51 6.11
C ILE A 114 -17.54 -14.69 7.08
N VAL A 115 -16.92 -14.00 8.04
CA VAL A 115 -17.61 -13.17 9.02
C VAL A 115 -18.31 -12.00 8.33
N GLU A 116 -17.65 -11.33 7.39
CA GLU A 116 -18.19 -10.29 6.52
C GLU A 116 -19.44 -10.76 5.77
N TYR A 117 -19.39 -11.93 5.13
CA TYR A 117 -20.53 -12.49 4.41
C TYR A 117 -21.73 -12.72 5.36
N ILE A 118 -21.48 -13.34 6.51
CA ILE A 118 -22.53 -13.63 7.50
C ILE A 118 -23.13 -12.34 8.03
N ALA A 119 -22.29 -11.36 8.38
CA ALA A 119 -22.72 -10.07 8.92
C ALA A 119 -23.49 -9.24 7.89
N GLY A 120 -22.97 -9.16 6.66
CA GLY A 120 -23.65 -8.51 5.54
C GLY A 120 -25.02 -9.12 5.31
N PHE A 121 -25.10 -10.45 5.16
CA PHE A 121 -26.36 -11.14 4.89
C PHE A 121 -27.35 -10.98 6.05
N ALA A 122 -26.87 -11.01 7.30
CA ALA A 122 -27.71 -10.80 8.47
C ALA A 122 -28.27 -9.37 8.55
N VAL A 123 -27.44 -8.34 8.30
CA VAL A 123 -27.88 -6.94 8.30
C VAL A 123 -28.83 -6.68 7.12
N GLY A 124 -28.51 -7.16 5.92
CA GLY A 124 -29.39 -7.11 4.75
C GLY A 124 -30.75 -7.73 5.03
N LEU A 125 -30.78 -8.98 5.47
CA LEU A 125 -32.02 -9.73 5.70
C LEU A 125 -32.84 -9.21 6.90
N PHE A 126 -32.23 -9.07 8.07
CA PHE A 126 -32.98 -8.83 9.31
C PHE A 126 -33.29 -7.36 9.55
N VAL A 127 -32.44 -6.45 9.05
CA VAL A 127 -32.61 -5.00 9.25
C VAL A 127 -33.23 -4.36 8.02
N PHE A 128 -32.60 -4.49 6.86
CA PHE A 128 -33.03 -3.76 5.66
C PHE A 128 -34.27 -4.39 5.00
N GLN A 129 -34.30 -5.71 4.81
CA GLN A 129 -35.44 -6.41 4.21
C GLN A 129 -36.59 -6.60 5.20
N ALA A 130 -36.33 -7.12 6.40
CA ALA A 130 -37.41 -7.54 7.31
C ALA A 130 -37.95 -6.42 8.21
N LEU A 131 -37.07 -5.60 8.81
CA LEU A 131 -37.47 -4.55 9.77
C LEU A 131 -37.98 -3.31 9.03
N PHE A 132 -37.19 -2.79 8.10
CA PHE A 132 -37.54 -1.55 7.40
C PHE A 132 -38.71 -1.71 6.42
N MET A 133 -38.94 -2.91 5.88
CA MET A 133 -40.07 -3.15 4.97
C MET A 133 -41.33 -3.66 5.66
N LYS A 134 -41.30 -3.85 7.00
CA LYS A 134 -42.46 -4.29 7.80
C LYS A 134 -43.68 -3.38 7.61
N ASN A 135 -43.45 -2.06 7.58
CA ASN A 135 -44.52 -1.07 7.46
C ASN A 135 -45.04 -0.92 6.01
N MET A 136 -44.35 -1.52 5.03
CA MET A 136 -44.64 -1.36 3.59
C MET A 136 -45.25 -2.62 2.96
N MET A 137 -44.82 -3.82 3.37
CA MET A 137 -45.31 -5.08 2.82
C MET A 137 -46.57 -5.61 3.50
N GLY A 138 -46.86 -5.17 4.73
CA GLY A 138 -47.86 -5.79 5.59
C GLY A 138 -47.44 -7.22 6.03
N GLY A 139 -48.06 -7.74 7.09
CA GLY A 139 -47.73 -9.06 7.64
C GLY A 139 -46.78 -9.04 8.83
N SER A 140 -46.42 -10.22 9.35
CA SER A 140 -45.52 -10.34 10.50
C SER A 140 -44.05 -10.26 10.06
N TYR A 141 -43.17 -9.80 10.97
CA TYR A 141 -41.72 -9.71 10.72
C TYR A 141 -41.15 -11.02 10.13
N TRP A 142 -41.55 -12.16 10.71
CA TRP A 142 -41.10 -13.48 10.27
C TRP A 142 -41.65 -13.93 8.91
N GLN A 143 -42.80 -13.41 8.48
CA GLN A 143 -43.29 -13.64 7.12
C GLN A 143 -42.41 -12.91 6.11
N ASN A 144 -42.00 -11.67 6.41
CA ASN A 144 -41.10 -10.89 5.55
C ASN A 144 -39.70 -11.51 5.47
N VAL A 145 -39.14 -11.97 6.59
CA VAL A 145 -37.85 -12.72 6.59
C VAL A 145 -37.93 -13.92 5.63
N ARG A 146 -38.98 -14.74 5.72
CA ARG A 146 -39.13 -15.92 4.85
C ARG A 146 -39.33 -15.56 3.39
N GLY A 147 -40.07 -14.48 3.11
CA GLY A 147 -40.33 -14.00 1.75
C GLY A 147 -39.08 -13.44 1.07
N SER A 148 -38.23 -12.76 1.83
CA SER A 148 -37.04 -12.06 1.30
C SER A 148 -35.75 -12.90 1.35
N PHE A 149 -35.74 -14.04 2.05
CA PHE A 149 -34.53 -14.88 2.18
C PHE A 149 -33.92 -15.28 0.83
N MET A 150 -34.71 -15.88 -0.07
CA MET A 150 -34.19 -16.39 -1.35
C MET A 150 -33.75 -15.25 -2.30
N PRO A 151 -34.53 -14.18 -2.49
CA PRO A 151 -34.08 -13.03 -3.26
C PRO A 151 -32.82 -12.37 -2.70
N GLU A 152 -32.69 -12.30 -1.37
CA GLU A 152 -31.49 -11.76 -0.73
C GLU A 152 -30.29 -12.67 -0.93
N PHE A 153 -30.46 -13.98 -0.76
CA PHE A 153 -29.39 -14.95 -0.97
C PHE A 153 -28.81 -14.88 -2.39
N ILE A 154 -29.67 -14.80 -3.42
CA ILE A 154 -29.24 -14.65 -4.82
C ILE A 154 -28.45 -13.34 -5.01
N SER A 155 -28.95 -12.24 -4.47
CA SER A 155 -28.35 -10.91 -4.62
C SER A 155 -27.02 -10.79 -3.90
N MET A 156 -26.96 -11.21 -2.63
CA MET A 156 -25.77 -11.19 -1.78
C MET A 156 -24.67 -12.08 -2.34
N ASN A 157 -25.00 -13.28 -2.82
CA ASN A 157 -24.01 -14.15 -3.48
C ASN A 157 -23.37 -13.49 -4.69
N ALA A 158 -24.18 -12.84 -5.53
CA ALA A 158 -23.67 -12.13 -6.71
C ALA A 158 -22.81 -10.91 -6.31
N MET A 159 -23.22 -10.17 -5.27
CA MET A 159 -22.44 -9.05 -4.74
C MET A 159 -21.08 -9.52 -4.23
N MET A 160 -21.05 -10.51 -3.34
CA MET A 160 -19.82 -11.01 -2.73
C MET A 160 -18.91 -11.74 -3.73
N ALA A 161 -19.48 -12.39 -4.75
CA ALA A 161 -18.71 -12.94 -5.86
C ALA A 161 -17.91 -11.87 -6.62
N GLY A 162 -18.45 -10.65 -6.73
CA GLY A 162 -17.75 -9.52 -7.35
C GLY A 162 -16.81 -8.80 -6.40
N MET A 163 -17.23 -8.58 -5.16
CA MET A 163 -16.49 -7.81 -4.16
C MET A 163 -15.28 -8.58 -3.61
N ALA A 164 -15.45 -9.82 -3.15
CA ALA A 164 -14.41 -10.54 -2.41
C ALA A 164 -13.07 -10.71 -3.17
N PRO A 165 -13.04 -11.03 -4.49
CA PRO A 165 -11.79 -11.07 -5.23
C PRO A 165 -11.05 -9.73 -5.26
N VAL A 166 -11.79 -8.64 -5.45
CA VAL A 166 -11.24 -7.28 -5.49
C VAL A 166 -10.65 -6.92 -4.13
N MET A 167 -11.40 -7.21 -3.05
CA MET A 167 -10.95 -6.96 -1.69
C MET A 167 -9.67 -7.74 -1.40
N ALA A 168 -9.68 -9.07 -1.58
CA ALA A 168 -8.52 -9.90 -1.26
C ALA A 168 -7.27 -9.52 -2.07
N ILE A 169 -7.41 -9.29 -3.38
CA ILE A 169 -6.26 -8.97 -4.25
C ILE A 169 -5.71 -7.56 -3.97
N LEU A 170 -6.55 -6.57 -3.67
CA LEU A 170 -6.07 -5.22 -3.40
C LEU A 170 -5.60 -5.05 -1.96
N MET A 171 -6.20 -5.75 -1.01
CA MET A 171 -5.81 -5.72 0.40
C MET A 171 -4.52 -6.49 0.67
N MET A 172 -4.31 -7.66 0.04
CA MET A 172 -3.05 -8.42 0.10
C MET A 172 -2.16 -8.27 -1.12
N GLY A 173 -2.46 -7.28 -1.94
CA GLY A 173 -1.64 -6.99 -3.10
C GLY A 173 -0.40 -6.24 -2.69
N ARG A 174 -0.10 -5.21 -3.47
CA ARG A 174 1.11 -4.40 -3.30
C ARG A 174 1.07 -3.49 -2.08
N ASP A 175 -0.10 -3.00 -1.66
CA ASP A 175 -0.22 -1.96 -0.63
C ASP A 175 -1.15 -2.42 0.48
N MET A 176 -0.57 -3.10 1.47
CA MET A 176 -1.30 -3.74 2.56
C MET A 176 -1.81 -2.75 3.61
N ARG A 177 -1.52 -1.45 3.46
CA ARG A 177 -2.26 -0.39 4.18
C ARG A 177 -3.76 -0.53 3.97
N ALA A 178 -4.20 -1.11 2.84
CA ALA A 178 -5.60 -1.34 2.57
C ALA A 178 -6.25 -2.38 3.50
N MET A 179 -5.50 -3.15 4.30
CA MET A 179 -6.05 -4.06 5.32
C MET A 179 -6.37 -3.37 6.64
N TRP A 180 -5.79 -2.19 6.90
CA TRP A 180 -5.94 -1.51 8.18
C TRP A 180 -7.02 -0.43 8.11
N PRO A 181 -8.11 -0.50 8.90
CA PRO A 181 -9.18 0.51 8.89
C PRO A 181 -8.75 1.93 9.24
N GLY A 182 -7.59 2.08 9.91
CA GLY A 182 -7.00 3.39 10.20
C GLY A 182 -6.34 4.07 8.99
N GLU A 183 -6.21 3.37 7.86
CA GLU A 183 -5.66 3.92 6.61
C GLU A 183 -6.78 4.30 5.64
N MET A 184 -6.58 5.41 4.92
CA MET A 184 -7.54 5.86 3.90
C MET A 184 -7.71 4.84 2.77
N LEU A 185 -6.66 4.09 2.46
CA LEU A 185 -6.64 3.11 1.39
C LEU A 185 -7.63 1.96 1.65
N PHE A 186 -7.81 1.55 2.91
CA PHE A 186 -8.82 0.56 3.30
C PHE A 186 -10.20 0.97 2.80
N TRP A 187 -10.61 2.20 3.12
CA TRP A 187 -11.92 2.75 2.72
C TRP A 187 -12.05 2.91 1.21
N GLY A 188 -10.96 3.23 0.51
CA GLY A 188 -10.94 3.32 -0.94
C GLY A 188 -11.15 1.97 -1.62
N VAL A 189 -10.45 0.94 -1.13
CA VAL A 189 -10.60 -0.44 -1.63
C VAL A 189 -11.98 -0.99 -1.29
N MET A 190 -12.51 -0.73 -0.09
CA MET A 190 -13.89 -1.07 0.28
C MET A 190 -14.92 -0.44 -0.66
N ALA A 191 -14.80 0.87 -0.94
CA ALA A 191 -15.69 1.57 -1.86
C ALA A 191 -15.66 0.96 -3.28
N LEU A 192 -14.46 0.63 -3.78
CA LEU A 192 -14.29 -0.02 -5.07
C LEU A 192 -14.89 -1.43 -5.08
N GLY A 193 -14.63 -2.22 -4.04
CA GLY A 193 -15.20 -3.57 -3.87
C GLY A 193 -16.72 -3.55 -3.86
N ILE A 194 -17.33 -2.62 -3.11
CA ILE A 194 -18.78 -2.41 -3.09
C ILE A 194 -19.30 -2.02 -4.48
N GLY A 195 -18.59 -1.17 -5.22
CA GLY A 195 -18.95 -0.80 -6.59
C GLY A 195 -18.95 -1.98 -7.56
N ILE A 196 -17.93 -2.84 -7.50
CA ILE A 196 -17.88 -4.07 -8.31
C ILE A 196 -18.95 -5.07 -7.88
N GLY A 197 -19.17 -5.23 -6.57
CA GLY A 197 -20.24 -6.05 -6.03
C GLY A 197 -21.63 -5.56 -6.48
N PHE A 198 -21.86 -4.25 -6.47
CA PHE A 198 -23.08 -3.63 -6.98
C PHE A 198 -23.30 -3.98 -8.46
N ALA A 199 -22.26 -3.84 -9.29
CA ALA A 199 -22.34 -4.16 -10.71
C ALA A 199 -22.63 -5.65 -10.96
N ALA A 200 -22.02 -6.54 -10.16
CA ALA A 200 -22.25 -7.99 -10.24
C ALA A 200 -23.67 -8.39 -9.80
N ALA A 201 -24.21 -7.73 -8.77
CA ALA A 201 -25.56 -8.00 -8.25
C ALA A 201 -26.68 -7.40 -9.12
N TYR A 202 -26.40 -6.32 -9.86
CA TYR A 202 -27.39 -5.60 -10.66
C TYR A 202 -28.23 -6.48 -11.63
N PRO A 203 -27.66 -7.32 -12.50
CA PRO A 203 -28.47 -8.13 -13.42
C PRO A 203 -29.42 -9.10 -12.70
N PHE A 204 -29.02 -9.63 -11.54
CA PHE A 204 -29.87 -10.50 -10.73
C PHE A 204 -31.00 -9.72 -10.07
N ASN A 205 -30.73 -8.51 -9.57
CA ASN A 205 -31.76 -7.64 -9.01
C ASN A 205 -32.79 -7.21 -10.07
N VAL A 206 -32.35 -6.89 -11.30
CA VAL A 206 -33.26 -6.64 -12.43
C VAL A 206 -34.17 -7.84 -12.68
N TRP A 207 -33.62 -9.06 -12.69
CA TRP A 207 -34.40 -10.27 -12.87
C TRP A 207 -35.39 -10.53 -11.72
N LEU A 208 -34.95 -10.33 -10.47
CA LEU A 208 -35.78 -10.49 -9.27
C LEU A 208 -36.96 -9.51 -9.26
N VAL A 209 -36.73 -8.26 -9.65
CA VAL A 209 -37.78 -7.23 -9.81
C VAL A 209 -38.74 -7.62 -10.93
N PHE A 210 -38.21 -8.03 -12.09
CA PHE A 210 -39.03 -8.48 -13.22
C PHE A 210 -39.94 -9.66 -12.84
N LYS A 211 -39.46 -10.55 -11.96
CA LYS A 211 -40.20 -11.70 -11.42
C LYS A 211 -41.05 -11.38 -10.19
N GLY A 212 -41.15 -10.11 -9.78
CA GLY A 212 -41.97 -9.68 -8.64
C GLY A 212 -41.53 -10.28 -7.30
N LEU A 213 -40.26 -10.70 -7.21
CA LEU A 213 -39.65 -11.26 -6.01
C LEU A 213 -38.95 -10.20 -5.15
N LYS A 214 -38.51 -9.10 -5.79
CA LYS A 214 -38.06 -7.86 -5.14
C LYS A 214 -38.87 -6.69 -5.71
N HIS A 215 -38.81 -5.55 -5.03
CA HIS A 215 -39.33 -4.28 -5.54
C HIS A 215 -38.19 -3.31 -5.82
N GLY A 216 -38.41 -2.39 -6.75
CA GLY A 216 -37.52 -1.27 -7.02
C GLY A 216 -37.96 -0.01 -6.29
N LEU A 217 -37.88 1.12 -7.00
CA LEU A 217 -38.24 2.46 -6.54
C LEU A 217 -39.75 2.61 -6.35
N MET A 218 -40.16 3.34 -5.32
CA MET A 218 -41.57 3.47 -4.90
C MET A 218 -41.91 4.91 -4.53
N THR A 219 -43.16 5.31 -4.73
CA THR A 219 -43.62 6.67 -4.37
C THR A 219 -44.56 6.63 -3.17
N ALA A 220 -44.26 7.43 -2.15
CA ALA A 220 -45.08 7.68 -0.98
C ALA A 220 -45.46 9.18 -0.94
N ARG A 221 -46.68 9.51 -1.39
CA ARG A 221 -47.28 10.84 -1.20
C ARG A 221 -48.21 10.81 -0.01
N GLY A 222 -48.03 11.73 0.94
CA GLY A 222 -48.95 11.90 2.07
C GLY A 222 -50.35 12.21 1.55
N GLY A 223 -51.34 11.44 1.98
CA GLY A 223 -52.74 11.71 1.68
C GLY A 223 -53.35 12.57 2.77
N ASP A 224 -53.72 13.80 2.44
CA ASP A 224 -54.70 14.60 3.18
C ASP A 224 -55.95 14.78 2.31
N ARG A 225 -57.04 14.14 2.70
CA ARG A 225 -58.43 14.62 2.53
C ARG A 225 -59.29 14.05 3.66
N ASN A 226 -59.10 14.60 4.84
CA ASN A 226 -60.12 14.68 5.87
C ASN A 226 -60.54 16.16 5.91
N GLU A 227 -61.58 16.51 5.17
CA GLU A 227 -62.39 17.72 5.34
C GLU A 227 -63.49 17.66 4.27
N ASP A 228 -64.72 17.38 4.72
CA ASP A 228 -65.99 17.90 4.20
C ASP A 228 -67.13 17.11 4.86
N ALA A 229 -67.36 17.42 6.12
CA ALA A 229 -68.57 17.06 6.84
C ALA A 229 -68.98 18.26 7.71
N ALA A 230 -69.70 19.23 7.12
CA ALA A 230 -70.77 20.00 7.77
C ALA A 230 -71.32 21.11 6.84
N GLY A 231 -72.63 21.06 6.58
CA GLY A 231 -73.51 22.22 6.51
C GLY A 231 -73.56 23.03 5.20
N GLU A 232 -74.59 22.82 4.38
CA GLU A 232 -75.74 23.74 4.29
C GLU A 232 -76.79 23.23 3.29
N GLU A 233 -78.05 23.55 3.58
CA GLU A 233 -79.29 22.99 3.03
C GLU A 233 -79.88 23.91 1.91
N PRO A 234 -81.08 23.69 1.33
CA PRO A 234 -81.26 23.35 -0.08
C PRO A 234 -82.01 24.40 -0.92
N SER A 235 -81.94 24.31 -2.25
CA SER A 235 -82.94 24.96 -3.13
C SER A 235 -83.14 24.23 -4.47
N GLU A 236 -84.27 23.55 -4.54
CA GLU A 236 -85.27 23.48 -5.64
C GLU A 236 -84.86 23.11 -7.09
N HIS A 237 -85.40 21.95 -7.52
CA HIS A 237 -85.78 21.54 -8.89
C HIS A 237 -86.70 22.57 -9.59
N PRO A 238 -86.91 22.58 -10.95
CA PRO A 238 -87.22 21.42 -11.84
C PRO A 238 -86.55 21.46 -13.24
N ALA A 239 -86.21 20.34 -13.88
CA ALA A 239 -87.01 19.33 -14.61
C ALA A 239 -87.63 19.77 -15.96
N MET A 240 -87.57 18.81 -16.93
CA MET A 240 -88.26 18.72 -18.24
C MET A 240 -87.53 19.39 -19.44
N SER A 241 -87.50 18.86 -20.66
CA SER A 241 -88.17 17.71 -21.31
C SER A 241 -87.60 17.52 -22.74
N MET A 242 -87.37 16.25 -23.11
CA MET A 242 -87.63 15.55 -24.40
C MET A 242 -87.53 16.26 -25.77
N GLY A 243 -86.96 15.54 -26.75
CA GLY A 243 -87.17 15.77 -28.20
C GLY A 243 -86.53 14.71 -29.11
N HIS A 244 -87.37 13.94 -29.80
CA HIS A 244 -87.10 12.85 -30.75
C HIS A 244 -86.65 13.30 -32.17
N GLY A 245 -86.09 12.36 -32.97
CA GLY A 245 -86.16 12.35 -34.46
C GLY A 245 -84.82 12.12 -35.17
N SER A 246 -84.43 10.88 -35.51
CA SER A 246 -84.62 10.15 -36.79
C SER A 246 -83.55 10.39 -37.90
N GLU A 247 -82.80 9.32 -38.16
CA GLU A 247 -82.38 8.76 -39.46
C GLU A 247 -81.33 9.42 -40.41
N THR A 248 -80.28 8.60 -40.64
CA THR A 248 -79.57 8.29 -41.91
C THR A 248 -78.51 9.25 -42.48
N ARG A 249 -77.22 8.84 -42.46
CA ARG A 249 -76.45 8.25 -43.59
C ARG A 249 -74.94 8.20 -43.30
N HIS A 250 -74.33 7.12 -43.78
CA HIS A 250 -72.90 6.80 -43.81
C HIS A 250 -72.02 7.90 -44.45
N ALA A 251 -70.85 8.22 -43.86
CA ALA A 251 -69.55 7.62 -44.20
C ALA A 251 -68.36 8.45 -43.69
N GLN A 252 -67.44 7.75 -43.02
CA GLN A 252 -65.98 7.97 -42.94
C GLN A 252 -65.42 9.36 -42.57
N HIS A 253 -64.97 9.48 -41.32
CA HIS A 253 -63.64 10.00 -40.99
C HIS A 253 -63.18 9.45 -39.63
N THR A 254 -62.18 8.57 -39.63
CA THR A 254 -61.56 8.04 -38.42
C THR A 254 -60.64 9.09 -37.80
N SER A 255 -61.08 9.70 -36.70
CA SER A 255 -60.21 10.49 -35.82
C SER A 255 -60.02 9.77 -34.49
N ARG A 256 -58.76 9.72 -34.07
CA ARG A 256 -58.26 9.18 -32.80
C ARG A 256 -59.07 9.70 -31.61
N ARG A 257 -59.53 8.80 -30.75
CA ARG A 257 -59.86 9.10 -29.35
C ARG A 257 -59.19 8.09 -28.42
N SER A 258 -58.40 8.65 -27.51
CA SER A 258 -57.82 8.03 -26.32
C SER A 258 -58.91 7.41 -25.43
N PRO A 259 -58.62 6.32 -24.70
CA PRO A 259 -59.30 6.01 -23.46
C PRO A 259 -58.49 6.54 -22.28
N ALA A 260 -59.12 7.42 -21.52
CA ALA A 260 -58.67 7.83 -20.19
C ALA A 260 -58.52 6.58 -19.29
N SER A 261 -57.32 6.37 -18.75
CA SER A 261 -57.08 5.36 -17.73
C SER A 261 -57.25 6.01 -16.35
N HIS A 262 -58.33 5.66 -15.67
CA HIS A 262 -58.43 5.80 -14.22
C HIS A 262 -57.27 5.02 -13.55
N GLY A 263 -56.37 5.74 -12.89
CA GLY A 263 -55.33 5.17 -12.04
C GLY A 263 -55.90 4.81 -10.69
N SER A 264 -56.07 3.51 -10.43
CA SER A 264 -56.35 2.96 -9.11
C SER A 264 -55.26 1.94 -8.74
N HIS A 265 -54.53 2.23 -7.66
CA HIS A 265 -53.81 1.33 -6.76
C HIS A 265 -53.34 -0.04 -7.31
N GLN A 266 -52.03 -0.19 -7.54
CA GLN A 266 -51.38 -1.49 -7.73
C GLN A 266 -50.63 -1.89 -6.45
N HIS A 267 -51.35 -2.52 -5.52
CA HIS A 267 -50.75 -3.46 -4.57
C HIS A 267 -51.23 -4.87 -4.94
N GLY A 268 -50.31 -5.81 -5.13
CA GLY A 268 -50.59 -7.24 -5.00
C GLY A 268 -51.24 -7.98 -6.18
N ARG A 269 -50.99 -7.62 -7.44
CA ARG A 269 -51.28 -8.58 -8.53
C ARG A 269 -50.24 -9.70 -8.49
N LYS A 270 -50.66 -10.90 -8.06
CA LYS A 270 -49.94 -12.15 -8.39
C LYS A 270 -49.64 -12.12 -9.88
N LEU A 271 -48.35 -12.24 -10.24
CA LEU A 271 -47.95 -12.32 -11.65
C LEU A 271 -48.81 -13.38 -12.36
N PRO A 272 -49.18 -13.15 -13.63
CA PRO A 272 -49.77 -14.21 -14.45
C PRO A 272 -48.94 -15.50 -14.31
N SER A 273 -49.57 -16.67 -14.25
CA SER A 273 -48.88 -17.95 -14.01
C SER A 273 -47.72 -18.19 -14.97
N ALA A 274 -47.79 -17.66 -16.20
CA ALA A 274 -46.73 -17.72 -17.21
C ALA A 274 -45.48 -16.87 -16.88
N LEU A 275 -45.61 -15.83 -16.05
CA LEU A 275 -44.52 -14.90 -15.68
C LEU A 275 -43.99 -15.15 -14.27
N ALA A 276 -44.76 -15.81 -13.41
CA ALA A 276 -44.34 -16.20 -12.07
C ALA A 276 -43.05 -17.05 -12.11
N PRO A 277 -42.11 -16.84 -11.18
CA PRO A 277 -40.87 -17.60 -11.13
C PRO A 277 -41.16 -19.07 -10.81
N THR A 278 -40.62 -20.00 -11.62
CA THR A 278 -40.71 -21.43 -11.32
C THR A 278 -39.68 -21.80 -10.24
N ARG A 279 -39.94 -22.89 -9.50
CA ARG A 279 -38.96 -23.43 -8.53
C ARG A 279 -37.62 -23.75 -9.20
N THR A 280 -37.65 -24.25 -10.43
CA THR A 280 -36.46 -24.52 -11.23
C THR A 280 -35.68 -23.26 -11.53
N GLN A 281 -36.35 -22.17 -11.98
CA GLN A 281 -35.68 -20.90 -12.24
C GLN A 281 -35.01 -20.33 -10.98
N LEU A 282 -35.70 -20.38 -9.84
CA LEU A 282 -35.14 -19.94 -8.56
C LEU A 282 -33.94 -20.79 -8.14
N ALA A 283 -34.05 -22.12 -8.22
CA ALA A 283 -32.96 -23.03 -7.90
C ALA A 283 -31.74 -22.83 -8.82
N THR A 284 -31.96 -22.58 -10.12
CA THR A 284 -30.89 -22.28 -11.08
C THR A 284 -30.20 -20.97 -10.76
N MET A 285 -30.94 -19.89 -10.45
CA MET A 285 -30.34 -18.59 -10.09
C MET A 285 -29.57 -18.67 -8.77
N ALA A 286 -30.12 -19.34 -7.76
CA ALA A 286 -29.45 -19.56 -6.49
C ALA A 286 -28.19 -20.42 -6.64
N GLY A 287 -28.26 -21.50 -7.42
CA GLY A 287 -27.12 -22.37 -7.71
C GLY A 287 -26.02 -21.65 -8.51
N PHE A 288 -26.40 -20.86 -9.53
CA PHE A 288 -25.45 -20.11 -10.34
C PHE A 288 -24.71 -19.04 -9.51
N THR A 289 -25.44 -18.25 -8.72
CA THR A 289 -24.83 -17.24 -7.85
C THR A 289 -24.00 -17.86 -6.74
N LEU A 290 -24.36 -19.05 -6.23
CA LEU A 290 -23.52 -19.80 -5.31
C LEU A 290 -22.19 -20.26 -5.95
N ILE A 291 -22.23 -20.74 -7.20
CA ILE A 291 -21.00 -21.07 -7.95
C ILE A 291 -20.14 -19.83 -8.15
N MET A 292 -20.75 -18.68 -8.49
CA MET A 292 -20.05 -17.41 -8.60
C MET A 292 -19.37 -17.04 -7.27
N LEU A 293 -20.06 -17.18 -6.14
CA LEU A 293 -19.51 -16.90 -4.82
C LEU A 293 -18.31 -17.79 -4.52
N VAL A 294 -18.46 -19.11 -4.69
CA VAL A 294 -17.38 -20.08 -4.46
C VAL A 294 -16.18 -19.78 -5.37
N GLY A 295 -16.41 -19.47 -6.64
CA GLY A 295 -15.34 -19.09 -7.57
C GLY A 295 -14.64 -17.79 -7.16
N GLY A 296 -15.42 -16.78 -6.76
CA GLY A 296 -14.89 -15.51 -6.26
C GLY A 296 -14.07 -15.65 -4.98
N TYR A 297 -14.42 -16.62 -4.12
CA TYR A 297 -13.67 -16.89 -2.89
C TYR A 297 -12.45 -17.75 -3.15
N ALA A 298 -12.55 -18.78 -4.01
CA ALA A 298 -11.45 -19.70 -4.27
C ALA A 298 -10.30 -19.07 -5.06
N TYR A 299 -10.60 -18.13 -5.96
CA TYR A 299 -9.58 -17.53 -6.83
C TYR A 299 -8.47 -16.79 -6.05
N PRO A 300 -8.77 -15.90 -5.08
CA PRO A 300 -7.75 -15.26 -4.25
C PRO A 300 -6.81 -16.22 -3.50
N PHE A 301 -7.27 -17.39 -3.06
CA PHE A 301 -6.41 -18.38 -2.37
C PHE A 301 -5.27 -18.90 -3.25
N THR A 302 -5.38 -18.76 -4.57
CA THR A 302 -4.31 -19.15 -5.50
C THR A 302 -3.30 -18.03 -5.77
N LEU A 303 -3.59 -16.80 -5.34
CA LEU A 303 -2.81 -15.61 -5.66
C LEU A 303 -2.18 -14.96 -4.44
N VAL A 304 -2.91 -14.88 -3.33
CA VAL A 304 -2.50 -14.15 -2.13
C VAL A 304 -2.60 -15.03 -0.89
N ASN A 305 -1.80 -14.72 0.13
CA ASN A 305 -1.79 -15.47 1.37
C ASN A 305 -3.01 -15.12 2.25
N MET A 306 -4.09 -15.87 2.08
CA MET A 306 -5.35 -15.69 2.82
C MET A 306 -5.23 -16.01 4.32
N GLY A 307 -4.12 -16.62 4.75
CA GLY A 307 -3.83 -16.95 6.15
C GLY A 307 -3.36 -15.77 6.99
N LEU A 308 -2.99 -14.64 6.37
CA LEU A 308 -2.45 -13.48 7.05
C LEU A 308 -3.55 -12.50 7.48
N SER A 309 -3.29 -11.79 8.59
CA SER A 309 -4.11 -10.72 9.12
C SER A 309 -3.49 -9.34 8.88
N ALA A 310 -4.26 -8.28 9.11
CA ALA A 310 -3.77 -6.89 9.05
C ALA A 310 -2.65 -6.62 10.07
N HIS A 311 -2.63 -7.33 11.19
CA HIS A 311 -1.56 -7.22 12.20
C HIS A 311 -0.27 -7.90 11.74
N ASP A 312 -0.39 -9.02 11.03
CA ASP A 312 0.77 -9.79 10.59
C ASP A 312 1.57 -9.00 9.56
N VAL A 313 0.92 -8.41 8.56
CA VAL A 313 1.61 -7.66 7.49
C VAL A 313 1.80 -6.18 7.81
N GLY A 314 1.08 -5.67 8.81
CA GLY A 314 1.12 -4.27 9.21
C GLY A 314 0.80 -3.33 8.04
N ARG A 315 1.63 -2.30 7.86
CA ARG A 315 1.46 -1.27 6.83
C ARG A 315 2.40 -1.45 5.64
N SER A 316 2.79 -2.70 5.38
CA SER A 316 3.77 -3.06 4.37
C SER A 316 3.34 -2.62 2.97
N ILE A 317 4.30 -2.12 2.20
CA ILE A 317 4.12 -1.74 0.79
C ILE A 317 5.20 -2.45 -0.01
N MET A 318 4.81 -3.27 -0.97
CA MET A 318 5.72 -4.05 -1.80
C MET A 318 6.17 -3.27 -3.05
N ALA A 319 7.36 -3.59 -3.55
CA ALA A 319 7.84 -3.01 -4.80
C ALA A 319 6.98 -3.49 -5.98
N PRO A 320 6.67 -2.62 -6.97
CA PRO A 320 5.98 -3.06 -8.18
C PRO A 320 6.74 -4.19 -8.89
N GLY A 321 6.07 -5.26 -9.30
CA GLY A 321 6.71 -6.40 -10.00
C GLY A 321 7.38 -7.43 -9.10
N MET A 322 7.40 -7.21 -7.77
CA MET A 322 7.81 -8.23 -6.80
C MET A 322 6.74 -9.33 -6.75
N ILE A 323 7.18 -10.58 -6.86
CA ILE A 323 6.29 -11.74 -6.87
C ILE A 323 6.00 -12.16 -5.44
N MET A 324 4.73 -12.12 -5.06
CA MET A 324 4.20 -12.59 -3.78
C MET A 324 3.22 -13.71 -4.05
N THR A 325 3.41 -14.85 -3.40
CA THR A 325 2.60 -16.06 -3.59
C THR A 325 1.74 -16.35 -2.36
N PHE A 326 0.83 -17.30 -2.48
CA PHE A 326 -0.10 -17.68 -1.41
C PHE A 326 0.60 -18.21 -0.15
N ASP A 327 1.88 -18.60 -0.25
CA ASP A 327 2.71 -19.15 0.82
C ASP A 327 3.77 -18.17 1.33
N THR A 328 3.85 -16.94 0.79
CA THR A 328 4.82 -15.97 1.30
C THR A 328 4.47 -15.56 2.74
N PRO A 329 5.39 -15.73 3.73
CA PRO A 329 5.13 -15.37 5.13
C PRO A 329 5.07 -13.86 5.35
N ALA A 330 4.41 -13.45 6.43
CA ALA A 330 4.31 -12.04 6.81
C ALA A 330 5.67 -11.40 7.16
N ASP A 331 6.58 -12.15 7.79
CA ASP A 331 7.90 -11.61 8.14
C ASP A 331 8.73 -11.34 6.89
N ALA A 332 8.69 -12.24 5.90
CA ALA A 332 9.29 -11.98 4.59
C ALA A 332 8.66 -10.76 3.91
N MET A 333 7.33 -10.59 4.00
CA MET A 333 6.65 -9.39 3.47
C MET A 333 7.18 -8.10 4.11
N LYS A 334 7.35 -8.08 5.43
CA LYS A 334 7.92 -6.93 6.16
C LYS A 334 9.36 -6.67 5.74
N ASP A 335 10.17 -7.73 5.65
CA ASP A 335 11.57 -7.62 5.25
C ASP A 335 11.74 -6.99 3.87
N MET A 336 10.86 -7.35 2.93
CA MET A 336 10.87 -6.85 1.56
C MET A 336 10.14 -5.50 1.37
N ALA A 337 9.39 -5.02 2.37
CA ALA A 337 8.54 -3.84 2.23
C ALA A 337 9.34 -2.54 2.09
N ALA A 338 8.72 -1.49 1.56
CA ALA A 338 9.27 -0.14 1.60
C ALA A 338 9.50 0.33 3.05
N VAL A 339 10.41 1.28 3.19
CA VAL A 339 10.48 2.12 4.39
C VAL A 339 9.23 2.99 4.46
N ASP A 340 8.56 3.02 5.62
CA ASP A 340 7.44 3.93 5.83
C ASP A 340 7.97 5.37 5.99
N PRO A 341 7.60 6.30 5.10
CA PRO A 341 8.12 7.67 5.19
C PRO A 341 7.72 8.39 6.49
N ARG A 342 6.72 7.90 7.23
CA ARG A 342 6.31 8.45 8.54
C ARG A 342 7.33 8.18 9.64
N ASP A 343 8.21 7.21 9.48
CA ASP A 343 9.24 6.85 10.46
C ASP A 343 10.49 7.73 10.33
N ILE A 344 10.58 8.57 9.30
CA ILE A 344 11.70 9.48 9.07
C ILE A 344 11.81 10.46 10.24
N SER A 345 12.95 10.40 10.93
CA SER A 345 13.28 11.25 12.09
C SER A 345 14.22 12.40 11.74
N PHE A 346 14.90 12.33 10.60
CA PHE A 346 15.89 13.31 10.16
C PHE A 346 15.94 13.43 8.63
N ASP A 347 16.00 14.66 8.14
CA ASP A 347 16.23 14.98 6.73
C ASP A 347 17.66 15.47 6.53
N ALA A 348 18.48 14.69 5.84
CA ALA A 348 19.87 15.04 5.58
C ALA A 348 19.97 16.17 4.55
N PRO A 349 20.79 17.21 4.80
CA PRO A 349 21.08 18.24 3.81
C PRO A 349 21.65 17.64 2.52
N ALA A 350 21.38 18.27 1.36
CA ALA A 350 21.84 17.75 0.07
C ALA A 350 23.37 17.55 0.00
N GLY A 351 24.14 18.44 0.64
CA GLY A 351 25.60 18.37 0.74
C GLY A 351 26.14 17.52 1.89
N ALA A 352 25.30 16.78 2.62
CA ALA A 352 25.76 15.90 3.70
C ALA A 352 26.67 14.79 3.17
N SER A 353 27.71 14.45 3.94
CA SER A 353 28.66 13.37 3.66
C SER A 353 28.60 12.32 4.78
N GLY A 354 28.64 11.04 4.43
CA GLY A 354 28.71 9.95 5.39
C GLY A 354 30.14 9.52 5.73
N GLY A 355 30.26 8.50 6.59
CA GLY A 355 31.57 7.90 6.94
C GLY A 355 32.49 8.80 7.78
N SER A 356 31.98 9.88 8.36
CA SER A 356 32.79 10.77 9.21
C SER A 356 33.35 10.03 10.41
N ILE A 357 34.60 10.35 10.80
CA ILE A 357 35.25 9.70 11.96
C ILE A 357 34.53 10.13 13.24
N LEU A 358 33.98 9.16 13.97
CA LEU A 358 33.40 9.41 15.29
C LEU A 358 34.52 9.48 16.32
N GLN A 359 34.61 10.59 17.05
CA GLN A 359 35.58 10.74 18.13
C GLN A 359 35.05 10.04 19.40
N PRO A 360 35.81 9.13 20.02
CA PRO A 360 35.41 8.51 21.27
C PRO A 360 35.55 9.50 22.44
N ARG A 361 34.70 9.33 23.46
CA ARG A 361 35.00 9.86 24.80
C ARG A 361 35.86 8.87 25.56
N MET A 362 36.76 9.37 26.39
CA MET A 362 37.58 8.52 27.27
C MET A 362 36.93 8.37 28.64
N GLU A 363 36.66 7.13 29.06
CA GLU A 363 36.13 6.82 30.40
C GLU A 363 37.02 5.75 31.06
N GLY A 364 37.83 6.13 32.05
CA GLY A 364 38.64 5.18 32.81
C GLY A 364 39.60 4.34 31.96
N GLY A 365 40.11 4.88 30.84
CA GLY A 365 40.97 4.15 29.90
C GLY A 365 40.21 3.38 28.80
N VAL A 366 38.88 3.45 28.78
CA VAL A 366 38.03 2.87 27.74
C VAL A 366 37.66 3.95 26.71
N LYS A 367 37.78 3.63 25.41
CA LYS A 367 37.24 4.45 24.32
C LYS A 367 35.75 4.16 24.18
N VAL A 368 34.91 5.14 24.50
CA VAL A 368 33.46 4.98 24.46
C VAL A 368 32.87 5.71 23.27
N PHE A 369 32.08 4.99 22.48
CA PHE A 369 31.33 5.49 21.33
C PHE A 369 29.83 5.35 21.59
N ASP A 370 29.03 6.27 21.05
CA ASP A 370 27.58 6.13 20.99
C ASP A 370 27.12 6.09 19.52
N LEU A 371 26.37 5.05 19.20
CA LEU A 371 25.68 4.88 17.93
C LEU A 371 24.18 4.91 18.19
N THR A 372 23.44 5.64 17.37
CA THR A 372 21.98 5.62 17.35
C THR A 372 21.53 5.19 15.97
N ALA A 373 20.79 4.08 15.89
CA ALA A 373 20.16 3.62 14.66
C ALA A 373 18.80 4.31 14.51
N SER A 374 18.56 4.96 13.37
CA SER A 374 17.31 5.66 13.08
C SER A 374 16.97 5.64 11.59
N VAL A 375 15.70 5.91 11.26
CA VAL A 375 15.26 6.11 9.88
C VAL A 375 15.45 7.57 9.48
N ILE A 376 16.13 7.81 8.35
CA ILE A 376 16.42 9.14 7.82
C ILE A 376 16.08 9.26 6.34
N ARG A 377 15.89 10.49 5.85
CA ARG A 377 15.92 10.78 4.43
C ARG A 377 17.33 11.21 4.03
N TRP A 378 17.99 10.40 3.21
CA TRP A 378 19.35 10.63 2.74
C TRP A 378 19.38 11.08 1.28
N THR A 379 20.20 12.07 0.95
CA THR A 379 20.33 12.58 -0.42
C THR A 379 21.47 11.87 -1.13
N ILE A 380 21.19 11.08 -2.18
CA ILE A 380 22.22 10.35 -2.96
C ILE A 380 22.66 11.12 -4.22
N LEU A 381 21.77 11.97 -4.75
CA LEU A 381 21.97 12.92 -5.86
C LEU A 381 21.20 14.21 -5.54
N PRO A 382 21.49 15.37 -6.14
CA PRO A 382 20.82 16.64 -5.81
C PRO A 382 19.28 16.61 -5.81
N ASP A 383 18.69 15.75 -6.64
CA ASP A 383 17.26 15.59 -6.84
C ASP A 383 16.73 14.19 -6.46
N VAL A 384 17.60 13.29 -5.98
CA VAL A 384 17.21 11.92 -5.60
C VAL A 384 17.56 11.66 -4.14
N THR A 385 16.53 11.36 -3.36
CA THR A 385 16.64 10.92 -1.97
C THR A 385 16.21 9.48 -1.79
N VAL A 386 16.79 8.83 -0.80
CA VAL A 386 16.40 7.51 -0.31
C VAL A 386 16.03 7.59 1.17
N GLU A 387 14.99 6.86 1.57
CA GLU A 387 14.71 6.58 2.96
C GLU A 387 15.64 5.46 3.44
N ALA A 388 16.53 5.77 4.39
CA ALA A 388 17.63 4.91 4.81
C ALA A 388 17.59 4.63 6.31
N TYR A 389 18.12 3.46 6.70
CA TYR A 389 18.39 3.09 8.08
C TYR A 389 19.85 3.46 8.34
N ALA A 390 20.11 4.34 9.30
CA ALA A 390 21.41 4.98 9.43
C ALA A 390 21.88 5.02 10.88
N TYR A 391 23.18 4.87 11.07
CA TYR A 391 23.83 5.18 12.35
C TYR A 391 24.18 6.67 12.40
N ASN A 392 23.77 7.35 13.47
CA ASN A 392 24.07 8.77 13.74
C ASN A 392 23.72 9.69 12.55
N ASN A 393 22.57 9.47 11.92
CA ASN A 393 22.00 10.32 10.87
C ASN A 393 22.89 10.50 9.62
N GLN A 394 23.73 9.52 9.30
CA GLN A 394 24.56 9.53 8.10
C GLN A 394 24.66 8.15 7.45
N VAL A 395 24.80 8.13 6.13
CA VAL A 395 25.07 6.92 5.35
C VAL A 395 26.34 7.13 4.52
N PRO A 396 27.39 6.31 4.69
CA PRO A 396 27.54 5.26 5.70
C PRO A 396 27.49 5.82 7.11
N GLY A 397 27.26 4.94 8.08
CA GLY A 397 27.46 5.24 9.49
C GLY A 397 28.88 5.74 9.79
N PRO A 398 29.10 6.37 10.96
CA PRO A 398 30.39 6.92 11.31
C PRO A 398 31.53 5.90 11.20
N THR A 399 32.70 6.34 10.77
CA THR A 399 33.90 5.52 10.84
C THR A 399 34.36 5.45 12.30
N LEU A 400 34.43 4.23 12.84
CA LEU A 400 35.08 3.97 14.12
C LEU A 400 36.56 3.71 13.86
N ARG A 401 37.44 4.57 14.37
CA ARG A 401 38.89 4.38 14.26
C ARG A 401 39.52 4.17 15.63
N VAL A 402 40.12 3.00 15.82
CA VAL A 402 40.74 2.56 17.07
C VAL A 402 42.12 1.99 16.79
N THR A 403 42.88 1.70 17.83
CA THR A 403 44.20 1.10 17.75
C THR A 403 44.15 -0.29 18.36
N GLU A 404 44.90 -1.22 17.80
CA GLU A 404 45.07 -2.57 18.33
C GLU A 404 45.34 -2.54 19.85
N GLY A 405 44.63 -3.36 20.62
CA GLY A 405 44.69 -3.46 22.08
C GLY A 405 43.99 -2.34 22.85
N ASP A 406 43.27 -1.43 22.19
CA ASP A 406 42.34 -0.53 22.88
C ASP A 406 41.21 -1.32 23.55
N ARG A 407 40.76 -0.87 24.73
CA ARG A 407 39.47 -1.27 25.30
C ARG A 407 38.39 -0.34 24.77
N VAL A 408 37.36 -0.90 24.16
CA VAL A 408 36.24 -0.13 23.58
C VAL A 408 34.94 -0.47 24.26
N ARG A 409 34.05 0.52 24.37
CA ARG A 409 32.64 0.36 24.71
C ARG A 409 31.81 1.10 23.66
N ILE A 410 30.85 0.42 23.06
CA ILE A 410 30.01 1.01 22.02
C ILE A 410 28.56 0.86 22.46
N ASN A 411 27.93 1.98 22.84
CA ASN A 411 26.53 2.01 23.23
C ASN A 411 25.69 2.22 21.98
N VAL A 412 24.84 1.25 21.66
CA VAL A 412 23.96 1.29 20.51
C VAL A 412 22.54 1.51 20.99
N LYS A 413 21.97 2.67 20.67
CA LYS A 413 20.57 3.00 20.90
C LYS A 413 19.76 2.68 19.65
N ASN A 414 18.67 1.93 19.80
CA ASN A 414 17.75 1.63 18.73
C ASN A 414 16.59 2.63 18.73
N ASP A 415 16.56 3.55 17.76
CA ASP A 415 15.43 4.44 17.48
C ASP A 415 14.69 4.05 16.17
N LEU A 416 14.91 2.83 15.66
CA LEU A 416 14.15 2.24 14.55
C LEU A 416 12.75 1.79 15.00
N PRO A 417 11.79 1.63 14.08
CA PRO A 417 10.46 1.08 14.38
C PRO A 417 10.47 -0.45 14.62
N GLU A 418 11.63 -1.10 14.47
CA GLU A 418 11.83 -2.55 14.55
C GLU A 418 13.09 -2.89 15.37
N SER A 419 13.22 -4.14 15.81
CA SER A 419 14.39 -4.60 16.55
C SER A 419 15.66 -4.55 15.69
N THR A 420 16.82 -4.43 16.32
CA THR A 420 18.11 -4.45 15.63
C THR A 420 19.22 -4.99 16.52
N THR A 421 20.38 -5.24 15.96
CA THR A 421 21.64 -5.49 16.69
C THR A 421 22.80 -4.92 15.88
N VAL A 422 24.04 -5.01 16.39
CA VAL A 422 25.24 -4.63 15.62
C VAL A 422 26.25 -5.76 15.68
N HIS A 423 26.66 -6.24 14.51
CA HIS A 423 27.76 -7.18 14.33
C HIS A 423 29.03 -6.46 13.88
N TRP A 424 30.15 -6.87 14.47
CA TRP A 424 31.48 -6.31 14.25
C TRP A 424 32.25 -7.21 13.28
N HIS A 425 32.00 -7.03 12.00
CA HIS A 425 32.37 -7.98 10.97
C HIS A 425 33.87 -8.23 10.90
N GLY A 426 34.25 -9.49 11.16
CA GLY A 426 35.62 -9.98 11.08
C GLY A 426 36.41 -9.89 12.39
N LEU A 427 35.86 -9.33 13.48
CA LEU A 427 36.56 -9.24 14.75
C LEU A 427 36.56 -10.55 15.55
N ILE A 428 37.67 -10.81 16.22
CA ILE A 428 37.80 -11.83 17.26
C ILE A 428 37.27 -11.23 18.57
N LEU A 429 36.07 -11.67 18.99
CA LEU A 429 35.33 -11.11 20.11
C LEU A 429 34.89 -12.20 21.12
N PRO A 430 34.59 -11.83 22.37
CA PRO A 430 33.70 -12.63 23.21
C PRO A 430 32.37 -12.85 22.48
N ASN A 431 31.84 -14.07 22.53
CA ASN A 431 30.66 -14.47 21.75
C ASN A 431 29.45 -13.55 22.03
N GLU A 432 29.25 -13.16 23.29
CA GLU A 432 28.15 -12.31 23.74
C GLU A 432 28.21 -10.88 23.20
N MET A 433 29.32 -10.49 22.58
CA MET A 433 29.54 -9.17 21.96
C MET A 433 29.50 -9.24 20.43
N ASP A 434 29.20 -10.41 19.85
CA ASP A 434 29.31 -10.64 18.41
C ASP A 434 28.18 -9.99 17.61
N GLY A 435 26.93 -9.94 18.14
CA GLY A 435 25.84 -9.21 17.49
C GLY A 435 24.72 -10.00 16.79
N PRO A 436 24.88 -11.27 16.35
CA PRO A 436 23.77 -12.02 15.76
C PRO A 436 22.54 -12.17 16.66
N ALA A 437 21.42 -11.56 16.24
CA ALA A 437 20.16 -11.56 16.97
C ALA A 437 19.63 -12.98 17.18
N THR A 438 19.14 -13.28 18.38
CA THR A 438 18.64 -14.59 18.84
C THR A 438 19.65 -15.74 18.87
N ILE A 439 20.89 -15.51 18.43
CA ILE A 439 21.96 -16.52 18.40
C ILE A 439 23.00 -16.22 19.49
N THR A 440 23.56 -15.02 19.50
CA THR A 440 24.61 -14.62 20.47
C THR A 440 24.10 -13.60 21.49
N GLN A 441 23.01 -12.91 21.17
CA GLN A 441 22.32 -11.99 22.07
C GLN A 441 20.82 -11.87 21.74
N GLU A 442 20.05 -11.33 22.68
CA GLU A 442 18.69 -10.87 22.41
C GLU A 442 18.70 -9.63 21.47
N PRO A 443 17.70 -9.47 20.59
CA PRO A 443 17.52 -8.26 19.80
C PRO A 443 17.41 -7.00 20.68
N VAL A 444 17.95 -5.88 20.20
CA VAL A 444 17.78 -4.57 20.83
C VAL A 444 16.44 -4.00 20.38
N GLU A 445 15.42 -4.11 21.23
CA GLU A 445 14.08 -3.60 20.95
C GLU A 445 14.03 -2.07 20.73
N PRO A 446 13.03 -1.54 20.00
CA PRO A 446 12.83 -0.10 19.84
C PRO A 446 12.86 0.68 21.15
N GLY A 447 13.60 1.79 21.17
CA GLY A 447 13.83 2.66 22.33
C GLY A 447 14.82 2.12 23.35
N ARG A 448 15.42 0.93 23.14
CA ARG A 448 16.41 0.34 24.05
C ARG A 448 17.84 0.66 23.64
N THR A 449 18.77 0.37 24.55
CA THR A 449 20.20 0.54 24.35
C THR A 449 20.93 -0.73 24.79
N PHE A 450 21.90 -1.17 24.00
CA PHE A 450 22.81 -2.24 24.33
C PHE A 450 24.26 -1.75 24.26
N SER A 451 25.13 -2.21 25.15
CA SER A 451 26.53 -1.80 25.22
C SER A 451 27.44 -2.97 24.86
N TYR A 452 28.14 -2.85 23.74
CA TYR A 452 29.17 -3.80 23.33
C TYR A 452 30.49 -3.40 23.97
N GLU A 453 31.14 -4.28 24.72
CA GLU A 453 32.41 -3.96 25.38
C GLU A 453 33.45 -5.07 25.20
N TYR A 454 34.57 -4.75 24.56
CA TYR A 454 35.62 -5.71 24.25
C TYR A 454 36.99 -5.02 24.10
N THR A 455 38.04 -5.83 24.10
CA THR A 455 39.40 -5.38 23.81
C THR A 455 39.73 -5.75 22.38
N VAL A 456 40.21 -4.79 21.60
CA VAL A 456 40.50 -4.98 20.18
C VAL A 456 41.77 -5.82 20.02
N GLY A 457 41.67 -7.02 19.43
CA GLY A 457 42.79 -7.97 19.36
C GLY A 457 43.60 -7.95 18.06
N GLN A 458 43.09 -7.33 17.01
CA GLN A 458 43.63 -7.36 15.64
C GLN A 458 43.75 -5.95 15.06
N HIS A 459 44.31 -5.80 13.86
CA HIS A 459 44.40 -4.54 13.12
C HIS A 459 43.99 -4.73 11.66
N GLY A 460 43.63 -3.65 10.95
CA GLY A 460 43.23 -3.72 9.54
C GLY A 460 41.93 -2.98 9.22
N THR A 461 41.36 -3.32 8.07
CA THR A 461 40.09 -2.77 7.54
C THR A 461 38.94 -3.72 7.84
N TYR A 462 38.05 -3.29 8.71
CA TYR A 462 36.81 -3.97 9.07
C TYR A 462 35.62 -3.03 8.90
N PHE A 463 34.44 -3.52 9.21
CA PHE A 463 33.22 -2.73 9.21
C PHE A 463 32.25 -3.31 10.23
N TYR A 464 31.18 -2.58 10.50
CA TYR A 464 30.09 -3.03 11.36
C TYR A 464 28.78 -2.86 10.60
N HIS A 465 27.82 -3.73 10.89
CA HIS A 465 26.50 -3.70 10.27
C HIS A 465 25.47 -4.33 11.20
N THR A 466 24.19 -4.11 10.93
CA THR A 466 23.13 -4.83 11.63
C THR A 466 23.23 -6.34 11.46
N HIS A 467 22.81 -7.10 12.46
CA HIS A 467 22.67 -8.55 12.35
C HIS A 467 21.31 -9.06 12.83
N ASP A 468 20.30 -8.22 12.64
CA ASP A 468 18.88 -8.54 12.72
C ASP A 468 18.21 -8.07 11.41
N HIS A 469 17.34 -8.87 10.82
CA HIS A 469 16.69 -8.59 9.53
C HIS A 469 17.69 -8.08 8.44
N VAL A 470 18.83 -8.76 8.27
CA VAL A 470 20.00 -8.25 7.52
C VAL A 470 19.66 -7.86 6.08
N ASP A 471 18.88 -8.69 5.38
CA ASP A 471 18.46 -8.44 3.99
C ASP A 471 17.65 -7.16 3.85
N ARG A 472 17.02 -6.69 4.93
CA ARG A 472 16.32 -5.41 5.01
C ARG A 472 17.25 -4.30 5.48
N GLN A 473 17.73 -4.40 6.72
CA GLN A 473 18.32 -3.26 7.41
C GLN A 473 19.67 -2.85 6.83
N GLN A 474 20.52 -3.83 6.46
CA GLN A 474 21.81 -3.52 5.82
C GLN A 474 21.61 -2.99 4.40
N ALA A 475 20.69 -3.57 3.63
CA ALA A 475 20.30 -3.09 2.31
C ALA A 475 19.71 -1.67 2.35
N LEU A 476 19.16 -1.24 3.48
CA LEU A 476 18.68 0.13 3.71
C LEU A 476 19.73 1.08 4.28
N GLY A 477 20.98 0.65 4.49
CA GLY A 477 22.10 1.54 4.82
C GLY A 477 22.71 1.35 6.21
N LEU A 478 22.27 0.36 6.98
CA LEU A 478 22.66 0.21 8.39
C LEU A 478 24.02 -0.48 8.57
N TYR A 479 25.07 0.20 8.11
CA TYR A 479 26.47 -0.23 8.16
C TYR A 479 27.42 0.97 8.35
N GLY A 480 28.68 0.72 8.72
CA GLY A 480 29.74 1.74 8.80
C GLY A 480 31.14 1.13 8.89
N ALA A 481 32.18 1.90 8.61
CA ALA A 481 33.57 1.40 8.63
C ALA A 481 34.15 1.28 10.05
N LEU A 482 34.98 0.26 10.27
CA LEU A 482 35.75 0.06 11.49
C LEU A 482 37.22 -0.13 11.12
N ILE A 483 38.02 0.91 11.32
CA ILE A 483 39.44 0.92 10.98
C ILE A 483 40.24 0.74 12.25
N ILE A 484 41.13 -0.26 12.25
CA ILE A 484 41.96 -0.58 13.40
C ILE A 484 43.42 -0.38 13.02
N ASP A 485 44.05 0.64 13.60
CA ASP A 485 45.46 0.93 13.38
C ASP A 485 46.34 -0.10 14.10
N SER A 486 47.38 -0.58 13.42
CA SER A 486 48.36 -1.51 14.00
C SER A 486 49.20 -0.83 15.07
N LYS A 487 49.49 -1.55 16.16
CA LYS A 487 50.52 -1.12 17.13
C LYS A 487 51.94 -1.26 16.59
N ASN A 488 52.14 -2.16 15.63
CA ASN A 488 53.42 -2.43 15.01
C ASN A 488 53.56 -1.63 13.70
N PRO A 489 54.46 -0.63 13.62
CA PRO A 489 54.65 0.16 12.40
C PRO A 489 55.06 -0.66 11.17
N ALA A 490 55.62 -1.86 11.34
CA ALA A 490 56.00 -2.73 10.23
C ALA A 490 54.78 -3.30 9.47
N ASP A 491 53.63 -3.37 10.11
CA ASP A 491 52.38 -3.86 9.51
C ASP A 491 51.55 -2.69 8.92
N ALA A 492 52.01 -1.45 9.08
CA ALA A 492 51.39 -0.29 8.49
C ALA A 492 51.89 -0.06 7.05
N PHE A 493 50.95 0.28 6.16
CA PHE A 493 51.24 0.73 4.81
C PHE A 493 51.08 2.26 4.75
N PRO A 494 52.16 3.03 4.94
CA PRO A 494 52.08 4.48 4.86
C PRO A 494 51.70 4.89 3.43
N ALA A 495 50.74 5.79 3.33
CA ALA A 495 50.32 6.44 2.09
C ALA A 495 50.12 7.93 2.38
N ASP A 496 50.27 8.77 1.36
CA ASP A 496 50.04 10.21 1.50
C ASP A 496 48.56 10.53 1.74
N LEU A 497 47.68 9.73 1.16
CA LEU A 497 46.22 9.83 1.32
C LEU A 497 45.63 8.45 1.62
N GLU A 498 44.55 8.43 2.39
CA GLU A 498 43.72 7.25 2.65
C GLU A 498 42.29 7.56 2.22
N TYR A 499 41.67 6.63 1.49
CA TYR A 499 40.29 6.75 1.01
C TYR A 499 39.52 5.46 1.28
N VAL A 500 38.47 5.54 2.09
CA VAL A 500 37.58 4.41 2.39
C VAL A 500 36.46 4.40 1.36
N VAL A 501 36.19 3.24 0.78
CA VAL A 501 35.12 3.03 -0.20
C VAL A 501 34.14 2.01 0.38
N GLN A 502 32.98 2.47 0.81
CA GLN A 502 31.86 1.63 1.20
C GLN A 502 30.84 1.57 0.06
N LEU A 503 30.55 0.36 -0.39
CA LEU A 503 29.67 0.09 -1.52
C LEU A 503 28.25 -0.14 -1.04
N GLN A 504 27.27 0.42 -1.76
CA GLN A 504 25.86 0.20 -1.47
C GLN A 504 24.98 0.26 -2.71
N GLU A 505 23.86 -0.43 -2.60
CA GLU A 505 22.86 -0.64 -3.64
C GLU A 505 21.50 -0.20 -3.10
N TRP A 506 20.70 0.45 -3.94
CA TRP A 506 19.39 0.98 -3.54
C TRP A 506 18.34 0.66 -4.60
N ILE A 507 17.12 0.45 -4.13
CA ILE A 507 15.93 0.40 -4.99
C ILE A 507 15.01 1.57 -4.61
N LYS A 508 14.97 2.57 -5.50
CA LYS A 508 14.05 3.71 -5.39
C LYS A 508 13.02 3.61 -6.51
N ARG A 509 11.75 3.38 -6.15
CA ARG A 509 10.65 3.27 -7.12
C ARG A 509 9.51 4.20 -6.73
N GLY A 510 9.17 5.12 -7.64
CA GLY A 510 8.25 6.20 -7.33
C GLY A 510 8.78 7.00 -6.14
N TRP A 511 8.00 7.07 -5.07
CA TRP A 511 8.31 7.89 -3.89
C TRP A 511 8.89 7.08 -2.73
N LEU A 512 9.13 5.78 -2.91
CA LEU A 512 9.49 4.87 -1.82
C LEU A 512 10.84 4.20 -2.09
N THR A 513 11.60 4.02 -1.01
CA THR A 513 12.79 3.17 -0.99
C THR A 513 12.43 1.80 -0.44
N PHE A 514 12.93 0.76 -1.08
CA PHE A 514 12.80 -0.63 -0.67
C PHE A 514 14.21 -1.19 -0.40
N PRO A 515 14.35 -2.31 0.31
CA PRO A 515 15.62 -3.03 0.38
C PRO A 515 15.93 -3.70 -0.96
N SER A 516 17.19 -3.62 -1.39
CA SER A 516 17.68 -4.34 -2.57
C SER A 516 17.93 -5.80 -2.25
N MET A 517 17.44 -6.70 -3.09
CA MET A 517 17.59 -8.15 -2.91
C MET A 517 17.83 -8.83 -4.28
N PRO A 518 18.51 -9.99 -4.31
CA PRO A 518 18.72 -10.78 -5.54
C PRO A 518 17.44 -11.51 -5.97
N MET A 519 16.34 -10.79 -6.15
CA MET A 519 15.02 -11.30 -6.49
C MET A 519 14.32 -10.41 -7.52
N GLU A 520 13.46 -11.01 -8.35
CA GLU A 520 12.65 -10.29 -9.33
C GLU A 520 11.82 -9.18 -8.67
N GLY A 521 11.80 -8.00 -9.29
CA GLY A 521 11.18 -6.82 -8.72
C GLY A 521 11.94 -6.13 -7.58
N ALA A 522 13.02 -6.71 -7.06
CA ALA A 522 13.83 -6.18 -5.94
C ALA A 522 15.29 -5.82 -6.32
N LEU A 523 15.67 -5.98 -7.58
CA LEU A 523 17.01 -5.59 -8.07
C LEU A 523 17.23 -4.06 -7.94
N PRO A 524 18.46 -3.63 -7.59
CA PRO A 524 18.78 -2.22 -7.37
C PRO A 524 18.75 -1.42 -8.68
N ASN A 525 18.42 -0.13 -8.59
CA ASN A 525 18.48 0.84 -9.70
C ASN A 525 19.35 2.07 -9.40
N TYR A 526 19.85 2.20 -8.17
CA TYR A 526 20.85 3.20 -7.80
C TYR A 526 21.97 2.53 -7.03
N PHE A 527 23.18 3.07 -7.19
CA PHE A 527 24.38 2.55 -6.56
C PHE A 527 25.19 3.70 -5.98
N THR A 528 25.82 3.50 -4.82
CA THR A 528 26.51 4.59 -4.13
C THR A 528 27.85 4.17 -3.55
N ILE A 529 28.85 5.04 -3.70
CA ILE A 529 30.09 5.01 -2.91
C ILE A 529 29.92 6.02 -1.78
N ASN A 530 30.12 5.58 -0.54
CA ASN A 530 30.02 6.45 0.64
C ASN A 530 28.72 7.27 0.66
N GLY A 531 27.61 6.61 0.32
CA GLY A 531 26.27 7.19 0.37
C GLY A 531 25.95 8.20 -0.74
N LYS A 532 26.84 8.40 -1.73
CA LYS A 532 26.60 9.26 -2.89
C LYS A 532 26.73 8.48 -4.19
N SER A 533 25.94 8.86 -5.17
CA SER A 533 26.08 8.36 -6.54
C SER A 533 26.76 9.42 -7.41
N TYR A 534 27.63 9.04 -8.34
CA TYR A 534 28.22 10.00 -9.28
C TYR A 534 27.12 10.70 -10.09
N PRO A 535 27.20 12.03 -10.35
CA PRO A 535 28.33 12.93 -10.10
C PRO A 535 28.38 13.59 -8.72
N ALA A 536 27.53 13.17 -7.77
CA ALA A 536 27.51 13.71 -6.40
C ALA A 536 28.57 13.09 -5.47
N THR A 537 29.34 12.12 -5.94
CA THR A 537 30.51 11.58 -5.22
C THR A 537 31.61 12.63 -5.12
N GLU A 538 32.45 12.50 -4.10
CA GLU A 538 33.59 13.40 -3.92
C GLU A 538 34.70 13.18 -4.96
N THR A 539 35.62 14.14 -5.03
CA THR A 539 36.81 14.06 -5.88
C THR A 539 38.05 13.95 -5.01
N VAL A 540 38.82 12.87 -5.17
CA VAL A 540 40.09 12.65 -4.48
C VAL A 540 41.17 13.48 -5.17
N ARG A 541 41.63 14.56 -4.54
CA ARG A 541 42.64 15.46 -5.12
C ARG A 541 44.04 15.07 -4.68
N MET A 542 44.92 14.86 -5.65
CA MET A 542 46.29 14.38 -5.44
C MET A 542 47.29 15.12 -6.31
N LYS A 543 48.58 14.86 -6.05
CA LYS A 543 49.72 15.34 -6.84
C LYS A 543 50.49 14.15 -7.38
N VAL A 544 51.13 14.34 -8.53
CA VAL A 544 52.06 13.34 -9.08
C VAL A 544 53.11 12.96 -8.03
N GLY A 545 53.35 11.65 -7.87
CA GLY A 545 54.26 11.06 -6.89
C GLY A 545 53.59 10.64 -5.58
N GLN A 546 52.38 11.12 -5.28
CA GLN A 546 51.67 10.71 -4.06
C GLN A 546 51.09 9.29 -4.16
N THR A 547 51.05 8.61 -3.02
CA THR A 547 50.42 7.29 -2.87
C THR A 547 49.05 7.42 -2.21
N LEU A 548 48.05 6.75 -2.78
CA LEU A 548 46.70 6.60 -2.26
C LEU A 548 46.50 5.18 -1.74
N LYS A 549 46.16 5.03 -0.47
CA LYS A 549 45.62 3.79 0.08
C LYS A 549 44.11 3.80 -0.07
N VAL A 550 43.57 2.92 -0.93
CA VAL A 550 42.12 2.74 -1.05
C VAL A 550 41.72 1.51 -0.25
N ARG A 551 40.73 1.66 0.64
CA ARG A 551 40.16 0.58 1.44
C ARG A 551 38.77 0.27 0.90
N PHE A 552 38.65 -0.76 0.08
CA PHE A 552 37.36 -1.24 -0.41
C PHE A 552 36.66 -2.07 0.67
N ILE A 553 35.39 -1.78 0.89
CA ILE A 553 34.52 -2.49 1.83
C ILE A 553 33.21 -2.83 1.09
N GLY A 554 32.97 -4.13 0.91
CA GLY A 554 31.71 -4.67 0.40
C GLY A 554 30.60 -4.62 1.45
N SER A 555 30.15 -3.42 1.79
CA SER A 555 29.05 -3.20 2.75
C SER A 555 27.66 -3.50 2.19
N ASN A 556 27.55 -3.69 0.88
CA ASN A 556 26.32 -4.05 0.20
C ASN A 556 25.93 -5.53 0.46
N THR A 557 24.70 -5.89 0.08
CA THR A 557 24.15 -7.24 0.34
C THR A 557 23.93 -8.07 -0.92
N THR A 558 23.92 -7.45 -2.12
CA THR A 558 23.43 -8.13 -3.34
C THR A 558 24.55 -8.45 -4.33
N ALA A 559 25.11 -7.47 -5.02
CA ALA A 559 26.02 -7.75 -6.13
C ALA A 559 27.50 -7.81 -5.73
N ILE A 560 28.27 -8.51 -6.54
CA ILE A 560 29.73 -8.34 -6.56
C ILE A 560 30.04 -7.07 -7.35
N HIS A 561 30.97 -6.26 -6.87
CA HIS A 561 31.43 -5.05 -7.55
C HIS A 561 32.90 -5.19 -7.99
N PRO A 562 33.19 -5.42 -9.28
CA PRO A 562 34.56 -5.35 -9.80
C PRO A 562 35.05 -3.91 -9.79
N MET A 563 35.81 -3.51 -8.77
CA MET A 563 36.30 -2.15 -8.60
C MET A 563 37.59 -1.96 -9.39
N HIS A 564 37.53 -1.12 -10.43
CA HIS A 564 38.62 -0.75 -11.33
C HIS A 564 39.17 0.64 -10.99
N ILE A 565 40.49 0.82 -11.05
CA ILE A 565 41.14 2.14 -10.94
C ILE A 565 41.95 2.43 -12.21
N HIS A 566 41.60 3.49 -12.93
CA HIS A 566 42.34 3.92 -14.12
C HIS A 566 43.76 4.41 -13.75
N GLY A 567 44.68 4.40 -14.72
CA GLY A 567 46.07 4.84 -14.50
C GLY A 567 46.91 3.87 -13.66
N GLY A 568 46.41 2.64 -13.49
CA GLY A 568 47.03 1.55 -12.74
C GLY A 568 48.34 1.02 -13.33
N PRO A 569 48.81 -0.14 -12.83
CA PRO A 569 48.17 -0.96 -11.81
C PRO A 569 48.28 -0.36 -10.40
N PHE A 570 47.44 -0.84 -9.48
CA PHE A 570 47.62 -0.74 -8.03
C PHE A 570 48.18 -2.06 -7.50
N GLU A 571 48.74 -2.03 -6.28
CA GLU A 571 49.18 -3.22 -5.56
C GLU A 571 48.16 -3.60 -4.49
N VAL A 572 47.73 -4.87 -4.45
CA VAL A 572 46.89 -5.41 -3.38
C VAL A 572 47.77 -5.77 -2.19
N VAL A 573 47.51 -5.15 -1.03
CA VAL A 573 48.38 -5.24 0.15
C VAL A 573 47.72 -5.89 1.36
N ALA A 574 46.39 -5.89 1.46
CA ALA A 574 45.65 -6.60 2.50
C ALA A 574 44.30 -7.13 1.97
N ILE A 575 43.84 -8.23 2.55
CA ILE A 575 42.52 -8.83 2.28
C ILE A 575 41.85 -9.11 3.61
N ASP A 576 40.59 -8.69 3.76
CA ASP A 576 39.76 -8.89 4.96
C ASP A 576 40.39 -8.36 6.27
N GLY A 577 41.25 -7.36 6.16
CA GLY A 577 41.99 -6.76 7.27
C GLY A 577 43.37 -7.37 7.50
N GLU A 578 43.65 -8.54 6.92
CA GLU A 578 44.92 -9.23 7.05
C GLU A 578 45.95 -8.72 6.05
N THR A 579 47.08 -8.24 6.57
CA THR A 579 48.22 -7.78 5.75
C THR A 579 48.86 -8.93 4.99
N LEU A 580 48.93 -8.82 3.67
CA LEU A 580 49.58 -9.83 2.84
C LEU A 580 51.10 -9.80 3.01
N ALA A 581 51.69 -10.99 3.15
CA ALA A 581 53.12 -11.18 3.05
C ALA A 581 53.65 -10.62 1.71
N PRO A 582 54.86 -10.02 1.65
CA PRO A 582 55.37 -9.41 0.42
C PRO A 582 55.35 -10.32 -0.81
N SER A 583 55.53 -11.64 -0.64
CA SER A 583 55.49 -12.61 -1.75
C SER A 583 54.09 -12.95 -2.26
N ALA A 584 53.04 -12.60 -1.50
CA ALA A 584 51.64 -12.84 -1.85
C ALA A 584 50.93 -11.58 -2.38
N ARG A 585 51.59 -10.42 -2.31
CA ARG A 585 51.08 -9.18 -2.90
C ARG A 585 51.15 -9.27 -4.42
N TYR A 586 50.19 -8.67 -5.09
CA TYR A 586 50.08 -8.73 -6.54
C TYR A 586 49.55 -7.42 -7.10
N LEU A 587 49.92 -7.15 -8.36
CA LEU A 587 49.41 -6.02 -9.10
C LEU A 587 48.08 -6.38 -9.76
N ALA A 588 47.16 -5.44 -9.72
CA ALA A 588 45.89 -5.52 -10.42
C ALA A 588 45.46 -4.12 -10.87
N ASP A 589 44.55 -4.06 -11.82
CA ASP A 589 43.80 -2.85 -12.14
C ASP A 589 42.34 -2.95 -11.66
N THR A 590 41.86 -4.16 -11.35
CA THR A 590 40.48 -4.46 -10.98
C THR A 590 40.46 -5.57 -9.94
N VAL A 591 39.67 -5.40 -8.88
CA VAL A 591 39.42 -6.43 -7.86
C VAL A 591 37.93 -6.62 -7.64
N ASN A 592 37.48 -7.87 -7.51
CA ASN A 592 36.09 -8.16 -7.17
C ASN A 592 35.87 -7.95 -5.67
N ILE A 593 34.94 -7.06 -5.33
CA ILE A 593 34.50 -6.82 -3.96
C ILE A 593 33.10 -7.44 -3.81
N ALA A 594 33.02 -8.62 -3.21
CA ALA A 594 31.74 -9.26 -2.88
C ALA A 594 31.19 -8.75 -1.53
N PRO A 595 29.89 -8.96 -1.23
CA PRO A 595 29.32 -8.69 0.08
C PRO A 595 30.20 -9.27 1.21
N GLY A 596 30.57 -8.43 2.18
CA GLY A 596 31.42 -8.78 3.31
C GLY A 596 32.93 -8.66 3.08
N GLN A 597 33.43 -8.64 1.83
CA GLN A 597 34.88 -8.63 1.58
C GLN A 597 35.50 -7.24 1.75
N ARG A 598 36.78 -7.20 2.15
CA ARG A 598 37.58 -5.98 2.18
C ARG A 598 38.90 -6.16 1.44
N TYR A 599 39.32 -5.14 0.70
CA TYR A 599 40.61 -5.10 0.04
C TYR A 599 41.29 -3.75 0.29
N ASP A 600 42.53 -3.77 0.76
CA ASP A 600 43.37 -2.57 0.80
C ASP A 600 44.32 -2.60 -0.39
N VAL A 601 44.34 -1.50 -1.15
CA VAL A 601 45.21 -1.36 -2.32
C VAL A 601 46.02 -0.07 -2.26
N LEU A 602 47.24 -0.10 -2.79
CA LEU A 602 48.10 1.06 -2.95
C LEU A 602 48.16 1.48 -4.42
N TRP A 603 47.72 2.70 -4.70
CA TRP A 603 47.76 3.31 -6.02
C TRP A 603 48.69 4.53 -6.01
N ILE A 604 49.50 4.68 -7.05
CA ILE A 604 50.49 5.77 -7.15
C ILE A 604 50.06 6.74 -8.25
N ALA A 605 50.02 8.03 -7.93
CA ALA A 605 49.74 9.09 -8.89
C ALA A 605 50.92 9.28 -9.85
N ARG A 606 50.94 8.56 -10.97
CA ARG A 606 52.08 8.56 -11.91
C ARG A 606 52.05 9.72 -12.91
N ASN A 607 50.85 10.13 -13.33
CA ASN A 607 50.66 11.15 -14.37
C ASN A 607 49.52 12.10 -13.98
N PRO A 608 49.59 13.37 -14.37
CA PRO A 608 48.50 14.33 -14.15
C PRO A 608 47.27 13.95 -14.98
N GLY A 609 46.09 14.35 -14.51
CA GLY A 609 44.82 14.11 -15.18
C GLY A 609 43.72 13.64 -14.23
N LYS A 610 42.56 13.31 -14.81
CA LYS A 610 41.43 12.71 -14.10
C LYS A 610 41.43 11.21 -14.33
N TRP A 611 41.46 10.45 -13.24
CA TRP A 611 41.38 8.99 -13.22
C TRP A 611 40.11 8.58 -12.49
N LEU A 612 39.56 7.41 -12.82
CA LEU A 612 38.33 6.92 -12.20
C LEU A 612 38.63 5.77 -11.25
N ILE A 613 37.94 5.74 -10.12
CA ILE A 613 37.65 4.52 -9.35
C ILE A 613 36.20 4.18 -9.67
N HIS A 614 35.92 3.01 -10.25
CA HIS A 614 34.55 2.64 -10.56
C HIS A 614 34.27 1.15 -10.60
N CYS A 615 33.00 0.77 -10.46
CA CYS A 615 32.57 -0.59 -10.73
C CYS A 615 32.59 -0.89 -12.23
N HIS A 616 33.09 -2.05 -12.64
CA HIS A 616 33.19 -2.46 -14.04
C HIS A 616 31.96 -3.26 -14.54
N ILE A 617 30.88 -3.32 -13.76
CA ILE A 617 29.57 -3.74 -14.25
C ILE A 617 28.85 -2.50 -14.77
N SER A 618 28.59 -2.43 -16.07
CA SER A 618 28.07 -1.21 -16.73
C SER A 618 26.75 -0.71 -16.14
N HIS A 619 25.87 -1.59 -15.67
CA HIS A 619 24.63 -1.17 -15.00
C HIS A 619 24.90 -0.41 -13.69
N HIS A 620 25.97 -0.75 -12.97
CA HIS A 620 26.33 -0.16 -11.67
C HIS A 620 26.98 1.22 -11.81
N THR A 621 27.26 1.67 -13.03
CA THR A 621 27.73 3.01 -13.36
C THR A 621 26.60 3.89 -13.90
N THR A 622 25.35 3.60 -13.53
CA THR A 622 24.17 4.36 -13.94
C THR A 622 23.35 4.83 -12.74
N ASN A 623 22.56 5.88 -12.96
CA ASN A 623 21.53 6.38 -12.06
C ASN A 623 20.16 6.05 -12.66
N ASN A 624 19.51 5.00 -12.15
CA ASN A 624 18.26 4.49 -12.69
C ASN A 624 18.35 4.22 -14.21
N ASN A 625 19.40 3.51 -14.62
CA ASN A 625 19.72 3.16 -16.02
C ASN A 625 20.13 4.35 -16.91
N VAL A 626 20.45 5.51 -16.33
CA VAL A 626 20.91 6.69 -17.07
C VAL A 626 22.31 7.10 -16.62
N GLU A 627 23.21 7.34 -17.57
CA GLU A 627 24.51 7.99 -17.33
C GLU A 627 24.34 9.51 -17.42
N THR A 628 24.89 10.24 -16.45
CA THR A 628 24.93 11.71 -16.37
C THR A 628 26.39 12.14 -16.25
N ASP A 629 26.81 13.16 -17.01
CA ASP A 629 28.20 13.63 -17.03
C ASP A 629 29.25 12.52 -17.27
N GLY A 630 28.90 11.59 -18.17
CA GLY A 630 29.77 10.48 -18.57
C GLY A 630 29.78 9.27 -17.64
N GLY A 631 28.87 9.20 -16.66
CA GLY A 631 28.77 8.05 -15.77
C GLY A 631 27.65 8.13 -14.74
N GLY A 632 27.77 7.39 -13.66
CA GLY A 632 26.75 7.32 -12.60
C GLY A 632 27.15 6.31 -11.55
N GLY A 633 26.29 6.07 -10.57
CA GLY A 633 26.43 4.98 -9.62
C GLY A 633 27.78 4.98 -8.87
N LEU A 634 28.42 3.80 -8.87
CA LEU A 634 29.71 3.54 -8.21
C LEU A 634 30.88 4.11 -9.00
N MET A 635 31.03 5.44 -9.00
CA MET A 635 32.14 6.15 -9.64
C MET A 635 32.67 7.27 -8.75
N VAL A 636 33.99 7.41 -8.68
CA VAL A 636 34.72 8.50 -8.00
C VAL A 636 35.83 8.99 -8.91
N ILE A 637 36.09 10.29 -8.91
CA ILE A 637 37.20 10.89 -9.66
C ILE A 637 38.41 11.05 -8.73
N ILE A 638 39.58 10.61 -9.20
CA ILE A 638 40.89 11.02 -8.70
C ILE A 638 41.42 12.12 -9.62
N GLU A 639 41.63 13.32 -9.09
CA GLU A 639 42.18 14.45 -9.83
C GLU A 639 43.64 14.69 -9.43
N VAL A 640 44.56 14.39 -10.36
CA VAL A 640 46.01 14.50 -10.15
C VAL A 640 46.54 15.76 -10.83
N ALA A 641 47.14 16.66 -10.05
CA ALA A 641 47.82 17.85 -10.55
C ALA A 641 49.34 17.65 -10.67
N GLU A 642 49.97 18.41 -11.58
CA GLU A 642 51.43 18.62 -11.57
C GLU A 642 51.79 19.61 -10.45
N GLY A 643 52.52 19.19 -9.43
CA GLY A 643 53.01 20.12 -8.39
C GLY A 643 51.89 20.81 -7.57
N ARG A 644 52.25 21.79 -6.71
CA ARG A 644 51.39 22.23 -5.59
C ARG A 644 50.08 22.95 -6.02
N TYR A 645 48.92 22.48 -5.54
CA TYR A 645 47.79 23.37 -5.24
C TYR A 645 48.29 24.43 -4.25
N GLY A 646 48.26 25.69 -4.68
CA GLY A 646 48.69 26.86 -3.91
C GLY A 646 47.79 27.17 -2.74
#